data_AF-A0A924YG40-F1
#
_entry.id   AF-A0A924YG40-F1
#
_cell.length_a   1.000
_cell.length_b   1.000
_cell.length_c   1.000
_cell.angle_alpha   90.00
_cell.angle_beta   90.00
_cell.angle_gamma   90.00
#
_symmetry.space_group_name_H-M   'P 1'
#
loop_
_entity.id
_entity.type
_entity.pdbx_description
1 polymer ?
#
loop_
_entity_poly.entity_id
_entity_poly.type
_entity_poly.pdbx_seq_one_letter_code
_entity_poly.pdbx_strand_id
1 'polypeptide(L)'
;MRSRFSVYGMGLWLGLLVGTVACADDRATEIDAAFSALDLNEDGVLSGREVQTVRGYDTDGDGEVTRAEFLAGRRREAGTLAKDADRKNLFASKDLNEDDVLSGKEAKGFEQYDTDRNGEISLKEFLAGKPTAADPKPDNSVQPADPRQQAWNQQLAKQLDGGSRWAVLIGVNNYQKLTPLRFCVSDMRGLAEALTNYCGVPKSNILVLTDDQANQHLKPMKLNLQVQVAEFLKKASARDTVLISYSGHGFVHNGQSFLCPLDFDGEQPGLTGWRADELRTMLQDSRAAQKLLILDCCHSGGAVTTSGFGASPQVVGEAFANSQGLITLAGCRINQSALESDKYKRGVFANAFIRGISGEADFDHNGIIDSDELYRHVLIEVPVAAQEVVPGHQQTPVRIIGQDVLGVFALSRPNGKLPADPQLKFKPGDILANSIGMKFVVVPRGMFAMGSPVDEYLRDESEVLAPVLMGQPIVMGMFEVTQSQYAQVMGSNPSWFSAKGDGAAEVEGQATGDFPVEQVSWSDAVAFCAKLSRLPGESQSKVRYRLPTEAEWEYCCRAGSFTAFHTGESIASRQANIRGDHRAPKASAGPILSRTTKVGSYPRNGFGLHDMHGNVSEWCLDSLVTSRLIFDLEGQRPTTAHNMIELIEGYLAAQSANQRVRFPVNPLGAPDGDKRLLRGGSFMSDLALVRSAARREQNRNYTHRANGFRVVCEFPME
;
A
#
# COMPACT_ATOMS: atom_id res chain seq x y z
N MET A 1 50.60 -44.52 -13.17
CA MET A 1 50.42 -45.48 -12.05
C MET A 1 49.03 -45.26 -11.48
N ARG A 2 48.06 -46.09 -11.88
CA ARG A 2 47.43 -47.15 -11.06
C ARG A 2 46.62 -46.58 -9.88
N SER A 3 45.30 -46.38 -9.96
CA SER A 3 44.16 -47.33 -10.12
C SER A 3 43.61 -47.87 -8.78
N ARG A 4 42.29 -47.73 -8.58
CA ARG A 4 41.31 -48.81 -8.27
C ARG A 4 39.89 -48.18 -8.22
N PHE A 5 39.07 -48.39 -9.28
CA PHE A 5 38.08 -49.49 -9.51
C PHE A 5 36.91 -49.43 -8.51
N SER A 6 35.62 -49.63 -8.80
CA SER A 6 34.73 -49.88 -9.96
C SER A 6 33.32 -50.08 -9.32
N VAL A 7 32.15 -49.86 -9.94
CA VAL A 7 31.40 -50.77 -10.85
C VAL A 7 30.13 -49.95 -11.23
N TYR A 8 29.91 -49.48 -12.47
CA TYR A 8 29.46 -50.13 -13.72
C TYR A 8 28.16 -50.94 -13.68
N GLY A 9 27.12 -50.36 -14.29
CA GLY A 9 26.00 -51.05 -14.92
C GLY A 9 25.59 -50.25 -16.16
N MET A 10 26.21 -50.56 -17.29
CA MET A 10 26.03 -49.93 -18.61
C MET A 10 24.88 -50.60 -19.36
N GLY A 11 24.10 -49.81 -20.08
CA GLY A 11 23.23 -50.24 -21.17
C GLY A 11 23.01 -49.08 -22.15
N LEU A 12 23.91 -48.94 -23.12
CA LEU A 12 23.78 -48.07 -24.30
C LEU A 12 22.68 -48.61 -25.23
N TRP A 13 22.04 -47.73 -26.01
CA TRP A 13 22.25 -47.65 -27.47
C TRP A 13 21.62 -46.37 -28.08
N LEU A 14 22.42 -45.72 -28.95
CA LEU A 14 22.22 -44.71 -30.01
C LEU A 14 20.78 -44.25 -30.38
N GLY A 15 20.49 -43.03 -30.84
CA GLY A 15 21.28 -41.92 -31.37
C GLY A 15 20.42 -41.02 -32.30
N LEU A 16 20.91 -39.79 -32.56
CA LEU A 16 20.56 -38.79 -33.59
C LEU A 16 19.33 -37.84 -33.48
N LEU A 17 19.72 -36.56 -33.26
CA LEU A 17 19.49 -35.34 -34.06
C LEU A 17 18.09 -34.90 -34.57
N VAL A 18 17.75 -33.68 -34.10
CA VAL A 18 17.15 -32.50 -34.80
C VAL A 18 15.72 -32.58 -35.32
N GLY A 19 14.88 -31.69 -34.78
CA GLY A 19 13.61 -31.28 -35.38
C GLY A 19 12.93 -30.17 -34.58
N THR A 20 13.28 -28.91 -34.85
CA THR A 20 12.46 -27.73 -34.54
C THR A 20 11.30 -27.65 -35.56
N VAL A 21 10.05 -27.90 -35.15
CA VAL A 21 8.82 -27.24 -35.65
C VAL A 21 7.72 -27.43 -34.60
N ALA A 22 7.25 -26.34 -33.97
CA ALA A 22 5.94 -26.30 -33.31
C ALA A 22 5.35 -24.90 -33.54
N CYS A 23 4.65 -24.73 -34.67
CA CYS A 23 3.79 -23.60 -34.95
C CYS A 23 2.79 -24.01 -36.05
N ALA A 24 1.55 -24.37 -35.67
CA ALA A 24 0.31 -24.21 -36.45
C ALA A 24 -0.90 -25.07 -35.98
N ASP A 25 -0.75 -26.10 -35.14
CA ASP A 25 -1.81 -27.14 -35.01
C ASP A 25 -2.73 -27.09 -33.77
N ASP A 26 -2.52 -26.20 -32.80
CA ASP A 26 -3.41 -26.12 -31.61
C ASP A 26 -4.80 -25.51 -31.93
N ARG A 27 -4.90 -24.67 -32.97
CA ARG A 27 -6.17 -24.04 -33.37
C ARG A 27 -7.09 -24.95 -34.19
N ALA A 28 -6.50 -25.84 -35.00
CA ALA A 28 -7.28 -26.80 -35.78
C ALA A 28 -7.95 -27.84 -34.86
N THR A 29 -7.21 -28.27 -33.83
CA THR A 29 -7.72 -29.18 -32.79
C THR A 29 -8.81 -28.55 -31.93
N GLU A 30 -8.73 -27.26 -31.59
CA GLU A 30 -9.82 -26.55 -30.89
C GLU A 30 -11.10 -26.39 -31.74
N ILE A 31 -10.97 -26.10 -33.05
CA ILE A 31 -12.13 -25.96 -33.95
C ILE A 31 -12.80 -27.32 -34.19
N ASP A 32 -11.99 -28.38 -34.30
CA ASP A 32 -12.49 -29.74 -34.45
C ASP A 32 -13.22 -30.21 -33.19
N ALA A 33 -12.70 -29.90 -32.01
CA ALA A 33 -13.39 -30.15 -30.75
C ALA A 33 -14.72 -29.38 -30.65
N ALA A 34 -14.78 -28.15 -31.17
CA ALA A 34 -16.01 -27.36 -31.19
C ALA A 34 -17.05 -27.89 -32.18
N PHE A 35 -16.63 -28.43 -33.34
CA PHE A 35 -17.54 -29.09 -34.28
C PHE A 35 -18.10 -30.38 -33.66
N SER A 36 -17.24 -31.23 -33.10
CA SER A 36 -17.66 -32.47 -32.42
C SER A 36 -18.53 -32.23 -31.18
N ALA A 37 -18.40 -31.08 -30.51
CA ALA A 37 -19.29 -30.73 -29.39
C ALA A 37 -20.69 -30.31 -29.82
N LEU A 38 -20.87 -29.92 -31.09
CA LEU A 38 -22.15 -29.52 -31.67
C LEU A 38 -22.84 -30.65 -32.44
N ASP A 39 -22.06 -31.60 -32.94
CA ASP A 39 -22.53 -32.83 -33.61
C ASP A 39 -22.96 -33.85 -32.54
N LEU A 40 -24.20 -33.69 -32.05
CA LEU A 40 -24.69 -34.44 -30.88
C LEU A 40 -25.05 -35.88 -31.23
N ASN A 41 -25.34 -36.16 -32.51
CA ASN A 41 -25.64 -37.49 -33.01
C ASN A 41 -24.42 -38.18 -33.67
N GLU A 42 -23.28 -37.49 -33.78
CA GLU A 42 -22.00 -37.96 -34.31
C GLU A 42 -22.09 -38.47 -35.76
N ASP A 43 -22.99 -37.91 -36.57
CA ASP A 43 -23.18 -38.31 -37.97
C ASP A 43 -22.24 -37.58 -38.94
N GLY A 44 -21.46 -36.61 -38.44
CA GLY A 44 -20.45 -35.87 -39.19
C GLY A 44 -20.98 -34.61 -39.89
N VAL A 45 -22.26 -34.26 -39.71
CA VAL A 45 -22.91 -33.06 -40.26
C VAL A 45 -23.83 -32.41 -39.24
N LEU A 46 -23.80 -31.08 -39.10
CA LEU A 46 -24.70 -30.41 -38.15
C LEU A 46 -26.05 -30.15 -38.81
N SER A 47 -27.11 -30.82 -38.36
CA SER A 47 -28.44 -30.72 -38.98
C SER A 47 -29.56 -30.46 -37.95
N GLY A 48 -30.74 -30.08 -38.44
CA GLY A 48 -31.94 -29.96 -37.59
C GLY A 48 -31.83 -28.99 -36.40
N ARG A 49 -31.66 -29.52 -35.18
CA ARG A 49 -31.49 -28.72 -33.94
C ARG A 49 -30.04 -28.30 -33.68
N GLU A 50 -29.06 -29.04 -34.21
CA GLU A 50 -27.63 -28.81 -33.99
C GLU A 50 -27.15 -27.57 -34.76
N VAL A 51 -27.77 -27.30 -35.91
CA VAL A 51 -27.40 -26.19 -36.79
C VAL A 51 -27.86 -24.81 -36.29
N GLN A 52 -28.72 -24.73 -35.27
CA GLN A 52 -29.41 -23.49 -34.87
C GLN A 52 -28.49 -22.29 -34.59
N THR A 53 -27.28 -22.54 -34.06
CA THR A 53 -26.29 -21.50 -33.71
C THR A 53 -25.25 -21.27 -34.82
N VAL A 54 -25.26 -22.07 -35.88
CA VAL A 54 -24.23 -22.12 -36.92
C VAL A 54 -24.78 -22.11 -38.35
N ARG A 55 -26.10 -21.89 -38.52
CA ARG A 55 -26.77 -21.76 -39.83
C ARG A 55 -26.10 -20.78 -40.79
N GLY A 56 -25.44 -19.75 -40.28
CA GLY A 56 -24.69 -18.80 -41.11
C GLY A 56 -23.45 -19.39 -41.79
N TYR A 57 -23.09 -20.64 -41.46
CA TYR A 57 -21.98 -21.35 -42.06
C TYR A 57 -22.40 -22.37 -43.11
N ASP A 58 -23.70 -22.62 -43.30
CA ASP A 58 -24.22 -23.41 -44.41
C ASP A 58 -24.02 -22.60 -45.71
N THR A 59 -23.14 -23.07 -46.58
CA THR A 59 -22.67 -22.27 -47.73
C THR A 59 -23.31 -22.67 -49.05
N ASP A 60 -23.85 -23.87 -49.12
CA ASP A 60 -24.60 -24.35 -50.28
C ASP A 60 -26.12 -24.33 -50.07
N GLY A 61 -26.58 -24.05 -48.83
CA GLY A 61 -27.96 -23.77 -48.48
C GLY A 61 -28.83 -25.02 -48.39
N ASP A 62 -28.23 -26.19 -48.18
CA ASP A 62 -28.93 -27.48 -48.13
C ASP A 62 -29.58 -27.76 -46.76
N GLY A 63 -29.30 -26.91 -45.76
CA GLY A 63 -29.84 -27.00 -44.41
C GLY A 63 -29.00 -27.83 -43.44
N GLU A 64 -27.86 -28.36 -43.90
CA GLU A 64 -26.84 -29.05 -43.12
C GLU A 64 -25.56 -28.19 -43.10
N VAL A 65 -24.73 -28.32 -42.06
CA VAL A 65 -23.42 -27.68 -42.03
C VAL A 65 -22.36 -28.76 -41.93
N THR A 66 -21.64 -28.95 -43.03
CA THR A 66 -20.51 -29.88 -43.05
C THR A 66 -19.33 -29.31 -42.25
N ARG A 67 -18.44 -30.20 -41.81
CA ARG A 67 -17.20 -29.81 -41.11
C ARG A 67 -16.37 -28.80 -41.90
N ALA A 68 -16.31 -28.95 -43.23
CA ALA A 68 -15.57 -28.05 -44.10
C ALA A 68 -16.18 -26.65 -44.13
N GLU A 69 -17.50 -26.56 -44.14
CA GLU A 69 -18.25 -25.31 -44.13
C GLU A 69 -18.18 -24.60 -42.79
N PHE A 70 -18.28 -25.34 -41.68
CA PHE A 70 -18.05 -24.81 -40.34
C PHE A 70 -16.65 -24.21 -40.18
N LEU A 71 -15.63 -24.93 -40.68
CA LEU A 71 -14.25 -24.44 -40.72
C LEU A 71 -14.10 -23.20 -41.60
N ALA A 72 -14.77 -23.16 -42.76
CA ALA A 72 -14.72 -22.02 -43.67
C ALA A 72 -15.47 -20.79 -43.12
N GLY A 73 -16.58 -20.98 -42.42
CA GLY A 73 -17.34 -19.93 -41.72
C GLY A 73 -16.53 -19.32 -40.58
N ARG A 74 -15.90 -20.17 -39.75
CA ARG A 74 -14.98 -19.73 -38.67
C ARG A 74 -13.76 -18.99 -39.21
N ARG A 75 -13.24 -19.38 -40.39
CA ARG A 75 -12.16 -18.66 -41.07
C ARG A 75 -12.60 -17.31 -41.64
N ARG A 76 -13.87 -17.19 -42.08
CA ARG A 76 -14.47 -15.92 -42.54
C ARG A 76 -14.71 -14.95 -41.38
N GLU A 77 -15.19 -15.42 -40.23
CA GLU A 77 -15.31 -14.58 -39.02
C GLU A 77 -13.96 -14.04 -38.53
N ALA A 78 -12.87 -14.75 -38.83
CA ALA A 78 -11.51 -14.34 -38.50
C ALA A 78 -10.85 -13.38 -39.52
N GLY A 79 -11.52 -12.98 -40.62
CA GLY A 79 -10.89 -12.20 -41.71
C GLY A 79 -11.78 -11.23 -42.51
N THR A 80 -11.99 -10.01 -41.98
CA THR A 80 -12.21 -8.68 -42.64
C THR A 80 -13.38 -8.36 -43.62
N LEU A 81 -14.09 -7.26 -43.28
CA LEU A 81 -14.71 -6.16 -44.08
C LEU A 81 -16.09 -6.34 -44.80
N ALA A 82 -17.08 -5.49 -44.44
CA ALA A 82 -18.21 -5.11 -45.31
C ALA A 82 -18.71 -3.66 -45.08
N LYS A 83 -19.31 -3.05 -46.12
CA LYS A 83 -19.41 -1.61 -46.45
C LYS A 83 -20.77 -0.98 -46.03
N ASP A 84 -20.89 0.34 -46.16
CA ASP A 84 -22.07 1.19 -45.82
C ASP A 84 -23.47 0.69 -46.25
N ALA A 85 -23.58 -0.18 -47.25
CA ALA A 85 -24.84 -0.79 -47.68
C ALA A 85 -25.43 -1.74 -46.60
N ASP A 86 -24.58 -2.49 -45.90
CA ASP A 86 -25.01 -3.39 -44.83
C ASP A 86 -25.46 -2.63 -43.58
N ARG A 87 -24.91 -1.43 -43.38
CA ARG A 87 -25.28 -0.54 -42.27
C ARG A 87 -26.63 0.13 -42.48
N LYS A 88 -26.97 0.47 -43.72
CA LYS A 88 -28.33 0.95 -44.06
C LYS A 88 -29.37 -0.13 -43.84
N ASN A 89 -29.08 -1.36 -44.26
CA ASN A 89 -29.98 -2.49 -44.04
C ASN A 89 -30.11 -2.84 -42.55
N LEU A 90 -29.01 -2.73 -41.78
CA LEU A 90 -29.03 -2.93 -40.33
C LEU A 90 -29.86 -1.85 -39.62
N PHE A 91 -29.69 -0.58 -39.99
CA PHE A 91 -30.51 0.51 -39.44
C PHE A 91 -32.00 0.28 -39.71
N ALA A 92 -32.37 0.00 -40.96
CA ALA A 92 -33.75 -0.30 -41.34
C ALA A 92 -34.32 -1.56 -40.64
N SER A 93 -33.47 -2.52 -40.26
CA SER A 93 -33.91 -3.71 -39.50
C SER A 93 -34.14 -3.43 -38.01
N LYS A 94 -33.64 -2.30 -37.49
CA LYS A 94 -33.68 -1.93 -36.08
C LYS A 94 -34.65 -0.79 -35.80
N ASP A 95 -34.94 0.02 -36.80
CA ASP A 95 -36.02 0.99 -36.80
C ASP A 95 -37.35 0.24 -36.99
N LEU A 96 -37.92 -0.25 -35.89
CA LEU A 96 -39.11 -1.13 -35.92
C LEU A 96 -40.40 -0.32 -36.08
N ASN A 97 -40.35 0.98 -35.80
CA ASN A 97 -41.46 1.92 -35.93
C ASN A 97 -41.38 2.79 -37.21
N GLU A 98 -40.32 2.63 -38.02
CA GLU A 98 -40.10 3.29 -39.31
C GLU A 98 -40.10 4.83 -39.23
N ASP A 99 -39.59 5.40 -38.14
CA ASP A 99 -39.51 6.85 -37.94
C ASP A 99 -38.16 7.47 -38.33
N ASP A 100 -37.29 6.68 -38.97
CA ASP A 100 -35.93 7.01 -39.39
C ASP A 100 -34.98 7.36 -38.22
N VAL A 101 -35.34 6.99 -36.98
CA VAL A 101 -34.60 7.28 -35.75
C VAL A 101 -34.61 6.07 -34.79
N LEU A 102 -33.44 5.53 -34.42
CA LEU A 102 -33.40 4.52 -33.36
C LEU A 102 -33.50 5.21 -32.00
N SER A 103 -34.55 4.92 -31.24
CA SER A 103 -34.75 5.48 -29.90
C SER A 103 -35.12 4.40 -28.86
N GLY A 104 -34.95 4.70 -27.57
CA GLY A 104 -35.38 3.83 -26.48
C GLY A 104 -34.83 2.39 -26.55
N LYS A 105 -35.67 1.42 -26.93
CA LYS A 105 -35.25 0.01 -27.04
C LYS A 105 -34.50 -0.29 -28.34
N GLU A 106 -34.74 0.46 -29.40
CA GLU A 106 -34.15 0.27 -30.73
C GLU A 106 -32.70 0.77 -30.75
N ALA A 107 -32.42 1.82 -29.98
CA ALA A 107 -31.08 2.38 -29.78
C ALA A 107 -30.15 1.51 -28.92
N LYS A 108 -30.70 0.49 -28.24
CA LYS A 108 -29.96 -0.29 -27.25
C LYS A 108 -28.88 -1.17 -27.91
N GLY A 109 -27.62 -0.95 -27.55
CA GLY A 109 -26.45 -1.59 -28.17
C GLY A 109 -25.86 -0.83 -29.38
N PHE A 110 -26.45 0.32 -29.72
CA PHE A 110 -26.04 1.19 -30.81
C PHE A 110 -25.73 2.62 -30.34
N GLU A 111 -25.69 2.86 -29.03
CA GLU A 111 -25.51 4.18 -28.40
C GLU A 111 -24.17 4.84 -28.79
N GLN A 112 -23.17 4.04 -29.22
CA GLN A 112 -21.91 4.55 -29.78
C GLN A 112 -22.10 5.35 -31.08
N TYR A 113 -23.27 5.26 -31.71
CA TYR A 113 -23.63 5.98 -32.92
C TYR A 113 -24.44 7.25 -32.63
N ASP A 114 -24.85 7.53 -31.39
CA ASP A 114 -25.48 8.80 -30.97
C ASP A 114 -24.39 9.89 -30.82
N THR A 115 -24.17 10.67 -31.88
CA THR A 115 -23.02 11.59 -31.93
C THR A 115 -23.25 12.89 -31.17
N ASP A 116 -24.50 13.33 -31.07
CA ASP A 116 -24.88 14.55 -30.36
C ASP A 116 -25.37 14.29 -28.92
N ARG A 117 -25.51 13.02 -28.54
CA ARG A 117 -25.89 12.52 -27.20
C ARG A 117 -27.30 12.94 -26.77
N ASN A 118 -28.21 13.07 -27.73
CA ASN A 118 -29.59 13.45 -27.46
C ASN A 118 -30.49 12.25 -27.08
N GLY A 119 -30.00 11.01 -27.19
CA GLY A 119 -30.73 9.77 -26.89
C GLY A 119 -31.48 9.16 -28.08
N GLU A 120 -31.32 9.73 -29.27
CA GLU A 120 -31.94 9.34 -30.55
C GLU A 120 -30.83 9.20 -31.59
N ILE A 121 -30.81 8.10 -32.35
CA ILE A 121 -29.77 7.85 -33.36
C ILE A 121 -30.39 7.96 -34.75
N SER A 122 -30.07 9.03 -35.47
CA SER A 122 -30.51 9.18 -36.86
C SER A 122 -29.71 8.27 -37.80
N LEU A 123 -30.27 7.92 -38.96
CA LEU A 123 -29.56 7.16 -40.01
C LEU A 123 -28.22 7.81 -40.38
N LYS A 124 -28.15 9.14 -40.36
CA LYS A 124 -26.93 9.89 -40.66
C LYS A 124 -25.83 9.63 -39.63
N GLU A 125 -26.18 9.61 -38.34
CA GLU A 125 -25.23 9.36 -37.26
C GLU A 125 -24.82 7.88 -37.21
N PHE A 126 -25.79 6.99 -37.45
CA PHE A 126 -25.57 5.55 -37.57
C PHE A 126 -24.63 5.18 -38.72
N LEU A 127 -24.67 5.90 -39.84
CA LEU A 127 -23.74 5.67 -40.95
C LEU A 127 -22.39 6.37 -40.73
N ALA A 128 -22.36 7.50 -40.01
CA ALA A 128 -21.14 8.27 -39.78
C ALA A 128 -20.20 7.65 -38.72
N GLY A 129 -20.72 6.91 -37.73
CA GLY A 129 -19.86 6.34 -36.69
C GLY A 129 -18.99 5.19 -37.22
N LYS A 130 -17.68 5.26 -37.03
CA LYS A 130 -16.84 4.06 -37.15
C LYS A 130 -17.11 3.16 -35.94
N PRO A 131 -17.13 1.82 -36.07
CA PRO A 131 -17.10 0.94 -34.90
C PRO A 131 -15.73 1.12 -34.24
N THR A 132 -15.56 2.18 -33.46
CA THR A 132 -14.59 2.15 -32.38
C THR A 132 -15.09 1.06 -31.46
N ALA A 133 -14.30 0.00 -31.27
CA ALA A 133 -14.42 -0.80 -30.08
C ALA A 133 -14.55 0.19 -28.93
N ALA A 134 -15.73 0.27 -28.33
CA ALA A 134 -15.93 1.11 -27.18
C ALA A 134 -14.87 0.66 -26.18
N ASP A 135 -13.89 1.53 -25.91
CA ASP A 135 -13.08 1.38 -24.72
C ASP A 135 -14.07 1.13 -23.59
N PRO A 136 -13.98 0.00 -22.87
CA PRO A 136 -14.81 -0.18 -21.71
C PRO A 136 -14.57 1.06 -20.85
N LYS A 137 -15.64 1.83 -20.57
CA LYS A 137 -15.59 2.92 -19.59
C LYS A 137 -14.76 2.39 -18.42
N PRO A 138 -13.66 3.06 -18.01
CA PRO A 138 -12.91 2.62 -16.85
C PRO A 138 -13.91 2.53 -15.72
N ASP A 139 -14.16 1.30 -15.29
CA ASP A 139 -14.93 1.06 -14.10
C ASP A 139 -14.08 1.62 -12.96
N ASN A 140 -14.40 2.84 -12.55
CA ASN A 140 -13.82 3.49 -11.38
C ASN A 140 -14.35 2.86 -10.09
N SER A 141 -15.12 1.77 -10.15
CA SER A 141 -15.39 0.97 -8.97
C SER A 141 -14.09 0.33 -8.49
N VAL A 142 -13.76 0.64 -7.24
CA VAL A 142 -12.74 -0.06 -6.45
C VAL A 142 -13.01 -1.55 -6.63
N GLN A 143 -11.98 -2.33 -7.01
CA GLN A 143 -12.10 -3.78 -7.13
C GLN A 143 -12.81 -4.33 -5.88
N PRO A 144 -13.75 -5.28 -6.02
CA PRO A 144 -14.43 -5.86 -4.87
C PRO A 144 -13.38 -6.42 -3.90
N ALA A 145 -13.45 -6.00 -2.64
CA ALA A 145 -12.49 -6.37 -1.60
C ALA A 145 -12.33 -7.91 -1.54
N ASP A 146 -11.09 -8.39 -1.32
CA ASP A 146 -10.78 -9.81 -1.15
C ASP A 146 -11.82 -10.45 -0.20
N PRO A 147 -12.53 -11.52 -0.60
CA PRO A 147 -13.49 -12.21 0.25
C PRO A 147 -12.95 -12.58 1.64
N ARG A 148 -11.64 -12.83 1.76
CA ARG A 148 -10.96 -13.04 3.05
C ARG A 148 -10.93 -11.78 3.90
N GLN A 149 -10.57 -10.63 3.30
CA GLN A 149 -10.60 -9.33 3.99
C GLN A 149 -12.02 -8.97 4.42
N GLN A 150 -13.03 -9.26 3.59
CA GLN A 150 -14.42 -9.02 3.96
C GLN A 150 -14.87 -9.88 5.15
N ALA A 151 -14.54 -11.18 5.14
CA ALA A 151 -14.85 -12.09 6.24
C ALA A 151 -14.13 -11.66 7.54
N TRP A 152 -12.88 -11.22 7.41
CA TRP A 152 -12.07 -10.69 8.49
C TRP A 152 -12.67 -9.41 9.09
N ASN A 153 -13.04 -8.44 8.26
CA ASN A 153 -13.67 -7.19 8.70
C ASN A 153 -15.00 -7.46 9.42
N GLN A 154 -15.78 -8.44 8.96
CA GLN A 154 -17.00 -8.88 9.66
C GLN A 154 -16.71 -9.52 11.02
N GLN A 155 -15.61 -10.26 11.16
CA GLN A 155 -15.20 -10.84 12.44
C GLN A 155 -14.78 -9.73 13.43
N LEU A 156 -13.98 -8.76 13.00
CA LEU A 156 -13.60 -7.61 13.82
C LEU A 156 -14.81 -6.78 14.23
N ALA A 157 -15.74 -6.52 13.31
CA ALA A 157 -16.98 -5.82 13.62
C ALA A 157 -17.81 -6.56 14.69
N LYS A 158 -17.95 -7.88 14.58
CA LYS A 158 -18.64 -8.70 15.59
C LYS A 158 -17.95 -8.66 16.95
N GLN A 159 -16.62 -8.64 16.99
CA GLN A 159 -15.88 -8.46 18.25
C GLN A 159 -16.22 -7.11 18.89
N LEU A 160 -16.18 -6.02 18.11
CA LEU A 160 -16.53 -4.68 18.58
C LEU A 160 -17.98 -4.57 19.06
N ASP A 161 -18.93 -5.19 18.37
CA ASP A 161 -20.35 -5.08 18.70
C ASP A 161 -20.73 -6.00 19.89
N GLY A 162 -19.89 -6.98 20.20
CA GLY A 162 -20.14 -8.02 21.21
C GLY A 162 -19.83 -7.65 22.66
N GLY A 163 -19.10 -6.56 22.92
CA GLY A 163 -18.63 -6.22 24.28
C GLY A 163 -18.30 -4.75 24.52
N SER A 164 -18.13 -4.39 25.79
CA SER A 164 -17.78 -3.03 26.22
C SER A 164 -16.27 -2.80 26.24
N ARG A 165 -15.87 -1.54 26.24
CA ARG A 165 -14.46 -1.14 26.39
C ARG A 165 -14.32 -0.47 27.74
N TRP A 166 -13.23 -0.80 28.44
CA TRP A 166 -12.88 -0.27 29.75
C TRP A 166 -11.47 0.29 29.70
N ALA A 167 -11.24 1.42 30.36
CA ALA A 167 -9.92 2.05 30.40
C ALA A 167 -9.51 2.41 31.82
N VAL A 168 -8.27 2.09 32.17
CA VAL A 168 -7.59 2.57 33.39
C VAL A 168 -6.42 3.44 32.95
N LEU A 169 -6.46 4.73 33.31
CA LEU A 169 -5.54 5.75 32.83
C LEU A 169 -4.78 6.34 34.00
N ILE A 170 -3.47 6.11 34.07
CA ILE A 170 -2.62 6.44 35.20
C ILE A 170 -1.52 7.41 34.74
N GLY A 171 -1.48 8.60 35.33
CA GLY A 171 -0.51 9.63 34.96
C GLY A 171 0.08 10.30 36.20
N VAL A 172 1.41 10.36 36.29
CA VAL A 172 2.10 10.95 37.44
C VAL A 172 3.12 11.99 37.00
N ASN A 173 2.83 13.26 37.28
CA ASN A 173 3.74 14.38 37.06
C ASN A 173 4.56 14.69 38.32
N ASN A 174 3.87 14.98 39.44
CA ASN A 174 4.47 15.63 40.60
C ASN A 174 4.85 14.63 41.69
N TYR A 175 5.86 13.81 41.43
CA TYR A 175 6.40 12.84 42.38
C TYR A 175 6.85 13.48 43.71
N GLN A 176 6.63 12.78 44.83
CA GLN A 176 7.04 13.27 46.15
C GLN A 176 8.56 13.21 46.36
N LYS A 177 9.23 12.20 45.76
CA LYS A 177 10.66 11.92 45.96
C LYS A 177 11.46 11.71 44.68
N LEU A 178 10.82 11.79 43.51
CA LEU A 178 11.48 11.72 42.20
C LEU A 178 11.40 13.06 41.48
N THR A 179 12.20 13.22 40.43
CA THR A 179 12.10 14.36 39.53
C THR A 179 10.72 14.43 38.88
N PRO A 180 10.07 15.61 38.87
CA PRO A 180 8.76 15.75 38.27
C PRO A 180 8.79 15.63 36.74
N LEU A 181 7.70 15.14 36.17
CA LEU A 181 7.39 15.13 34.73
C LEU A 181 6.33 16.18 34.42
N ARG A 182 6.12 16.50 33.14
CA ARG A 182 5.35 17.68 32.74
C ARG A 182 3.96 17.32 32.21
N PHE A 183 3.84 16.24 31.44
CA PHE A 183 2.65 15.99 30.64
C PHE A 183 1.97 14.64 30.84
N CYS A 184 2.40 13.80 31.78
CA CYS A 184 1.74 12.52 32.07
C CYS A 184 0.24 12.66 32.39
N VAL A 185 -0.13 13.70 33.14
CA VAL A 185 -1.54 14.04 33.41
C VAL A 185 -2.28 14.47 32.13
N SER A 186 -1.62 15.24 31.27
CA SER A 186 -2.17 15.69 29.97
C SER A 186 -2.37 14.52 29.00
N ASP A 187 -1.45 13.55 29.01
CA ASP A 187 -1.55 12.31 28.25
C ASP A 187 -2.82 11.55 28.62
N MET A 188 -3.03 11.30 29.91
CA MET A 188 -4.19 10.54 30.39
C MET A 188 -5.51 11.28 30.15
N ARG A 189 -5.54 12.61 30.30
CA ARG A 189 -6.74 13.40 30.00
C ARG A 189 -7.07 13.39 28.51
N GLY A 190 -6.06 13.60 27.65
CA GLY A 190 -6.24 13.55 26.21
C GLY A 190 -6.72 12.17 25.74
N LEU A 191 -6.19 11.10 26.33
CA LEU A 191 -6.65 9.74 26.04
C LEU A 191 -8.08 9.48 26.53
N ALA A 192 -8.45 9.95 27.73
CA ALA A 192 -9.82 9.86 28.24
C ALA A 192 -10.82 10.58 27.33
N GLU A 193 -10.47 11.79 26.88
CA GLU A 193 -11.25 12.56 25.92
C GLU A 193 -11.38 11.84 24.59
N ALA A 194 -10.28 11.29 24.07
CA ALA A 194 -10.29 10.60 22.79
C ALA A 194 -11.15 9.31 22.82
N LEU A 195 -11.02 8.53 23.89
CA LEU A 195 -11.84 7.34 24.12
C LEU A 195 -13.33 7.68 24.19
N THR A 196 -13.68 8.79 24.86
CA THR A 196 -15.07 9.21 25.01
C THR A 196 -15.63 9.78 23.70
N ASN A 197 -14.90 10.74 23.10
CA ASN A 197 -15.42 11.58 22.03
C ASN A 197 -15.31 10.93 20.64
N TYR A 198 -14.32 10.06 20.43
CA TYR A 198 -14.07 9.43 19.14
C TYR A 198 -14.27 7.91 19.17
N CYS A 199 -14.01 7.24 20.29
CA CYS A 199 -14.13 5.77 20.37
C CYS A 199 -15.46 5.30 20.97
N GLY A 200 -16.32 6.23 21.41
CA GLY A 200 -17.62 5.92 22.00
C GLY A 200 -17.58 5.21 23.35
N VAL A 201 -16.45 5.28 24.07
CA VAL A 201 -16.31 4.66 25.40
C VAL A 201 -17.07 5.49 26.44
N PRO A 202 -18.04 4.93 27.18
CA PRO A 202 -18.74 5.67 28.22
C PRO A 202 -17.78 6.16 29.30
N LYS A 203 -17.95 7.38 29.80
CA LYS A 203 -17.13 7.92 30.90
C LYS A 203 -17.15 7.03 32.15
N SER A 204 -18.25 6.31 32.41
CA SER A 204 -18.36 5.33 33.50
C SER A 204 -17.40 4.15 33.37
N ASN A 205 -16.92 3.89 32.15
CA ASN A 205 -15.99 2.83 31.82
C ASN A 205 -14.54 3.33 31.74
N ILE A 206 -14.27 4.57 32.18
CA ILE A 206 -12.93 5.14 32.23
C ILE A 206 -12.59 5.52 33.68
N LEU A 207 -11.56 4.90 34.22
CA LEU A 207 -10.96 5.25 35.50
C LEU A 207 -9.70 6.08 35.27
N VAL A 208 -9.69 7.33 35.76
CA VAL A 208 -8.54 8.23 35.65
C VAL A 208 -7.89 8.41 37.03
N LEU A 209 -6.60 8.10 37.13
CA LEU A 209 -5.78 8.17 38.33
C LEU A 209 -4.60 9.11 38.08
N THR A 210 -4.73 10.38 38.47
CA THR A 210 -3.70 11.42 38.27
C THR A 210 -3.34 12.12 39.57
N ASP A 211 -2.11 12.63 39.70
CA ASP A 211 -1.63 13.25 40.94
C ASP A 211 -2.40 14.55 41.31
N ASP A 212 -3.01 15.19 40.32
CA ASP A 212 -3.83 16.39 40.46
C ASP A 212 -5.33 16.12 40.71
N GLN A 213 -5.72 14.85 40.93
CA GLN A 213 -7.09 14.52 41.31
C GLN A 213 -7.49 15.19 42.63
N ALA A 214 -8.69 15.81 42.65
CA ALA A 214 -9.26 16.37 43.87
C ALA A 214 -9.64 15.26 44.88
N ASN A 215 -10.11 14.11 44.39
CA ASN A 215 -10.40 12.96 45.21
C ASN A 215 -9.11 12.21 45.56
N GLN A 216 -8.78 12.15 46.85
CA GLN A 216 -7.57 11.48 47.36
C GLN A 216 -7.51 9.99 47.00
N HIS A 217 -8.64 9.30 46.87
CA HIS A 217 -8.69 7.90 46.46
C HIS A 217 -8.33 7.68 44.99
N LEU A 218 -8.39 8.74 44.18
CA LEU A 218 -8.02 8.71 42.76
C LEU A 218 -6.60 9.21 42.50
N LYS A 219 -5.85 9.59 43.54
CA LYS A 219 -4.42 9.86 43.38
C LYS A 219 -3.65 8.55 43.21
N PRO A 220 -2.66 8.48 42.31
CA PRO A 220 -1.94 7.25 41.98
C PRO A 220 -0.89 6.90 43.05
N MET A 221 -1.32 6.77 44.30
CA MET A 221 -0.52 6.19 45.38
C MET A 221 -0.57 4.67 45.30
N LYS A 222 0.47 3.96 45.74
CA LYS A 222 0.54 2.48 45.63
C LYS A 222 -0.73 1.77 46.10
N LEU A 223 -1.22 2.12 47.30
CA LEU A 223 -2.43 1.51 47.87
C LEU A 223 -3.68 1.79 47.02
N ASN A 224 -3.84 3.02 46.53
CA ASN A 224 -4.97 3.39 45.68
C ASN A 224 -4.92 2.66 44.34
N LEU A 225 -3.74 2.52 43.74
CA LEU A 225 -3.56 1.74 42.51
C LEU A 225 -3.99 0.29 42.74
N GLN A 226 -3.54 -0.34 43.83
CA GLN A 226 -3.90 -1.72 44.13
C GLN A 226 -5.41 -1.92 44.34
N VAL A 227 -6.09 -0.98 45.00
CA VAL A 227 -7.53 -1.09 45.29
C VAL A 227 -8.39 -0.68 44.11
N GLN A 228 -8.19 0.53 43.57
CA GLN A 228 -9.06 1.09 42.54
C GLN A 228 -8.94 0.31 41.22
N VAL A 229 -7.73 -0.06 40.81
CA VAL A 229 -7.53 -0.81 39.57
C VAL A 229 -8.12 -2.21 39.68
N ALA A 230 -7.86 -2.92 40.78
CA ALA A 230 -8.40 -4.28 40.97
C ALA A 230 -9.94 -4.29 40.98
N GLU A 231 -10.59 -3.39 41.73
CA GLU A 231 -12.06 -3.32 41.76
C GLU A 231 -12.66 -2.89 40.43
N PHE A 232 -11.98 -2.03 39.69
CA PHE A 232 -12.42 -1.60 38.37
C PHE A 232 -12.34 -2.71 37.33
N LEU A 233 -11.23 -3.44 37.29
CA LEU A 233 -10.99 -4.54 36.34
C LEU A 233 -11.96 -5.73 36.52
N LYS A 234 -12.53 -5.91 37.72
CA LYS A 234 -13.56 -6.93 38.01
C LYS A 234 -14.89 -6.66 37.31
N LYS A 235 -15.14 -5.41 36.88
CA LYS A 235 -16.40 -5.03 36.19
C LYS A 235 -16.46 -5.53 34.75
N ALA A 236 -15.31 -5.80 34.14
CA ALA A 236 -15.23 -6.26 32.76
C ALA A 236 -15.70 -7.72 32.61
N SER A 237 -16.39 -8.01 31.52
CA SER A 237 -16.85 -9.34 31.12
C SER A 237 -15.89 -10.01 30.14
N ALA A 238 -16.09 -11.30 29.83
CA ALA A 238 -15.26 -12.03 28.87
C ALA A 238 -15.35 -11.51 27.42
N ARG A 239 -16.39 -10.73 27.09
CA ARG A 239 -16.52 -10.11 25.76
C ARG A 239 -15.89 -8.72 25.70
N ASP A 240 -15.48 -8.18 26.84
CA ASP A 240 -14.99 -6.82 26.93
C ASP A 240 -13.49 -6.73 26.62
N THR A 241 -13.08 -5.55 26.19
CA THR A 241 -11.66 -5.19 26.01
C THR A 241 -11.25 -4.24 27.13
N VAL A 242 -10.10 -4.49 27.75
CA VAL A 242 -9.52 -3.63 28.78
C VAL A 242 -8.28 -2.93 28.24
N LEU A 243 -8.26 -1.60 28.32
CA LEU A 243 -7.09 -0.77 28.10
C LEU A 243 -6.52 -0.30 29.44
N ILE A 244 -5.22 -0.44 29.65
CA ILE A 244 -4.51 0.17 30.77
C ILE A 244 -3.41 1.03 30.19
N SER A 245 -3.34 2.30 30.57
CA SER A 245 -2.28 3.21 30.16
C SER A 245 -1.59 3.79 31.38
N TYR A 246 -0.27 3.74 31.38
CA TYR A 246 0.58 4.33 32.40
C TYR A 246 1.58 5.29 31.73
N SER A 247 1.59 6.54 32.20
CA SER A 247 2.59 7.56 31.85
C SER A 247 3.27 8.06 33.14
N GLY A 248 4.60 7.91 33.23
CA GLY A 248 5.36 8.19 34.45
C GLY A 248 6.77 7.60 34.45
N HIS A 249 7.42 7.52 35.61
CA HIS A 249 8.71 6.84 35.76
C HIS A 249 8.56 5.32 35.86
N GLY A 250 9.54 4.60 35.33
CA GLY A 250 9.74 3.17 35.55
C GLY A 250 11.06 2.90 36.29
N PHE A 251 11.09 1.85 37.11
CA PHE A 251 12.27 1.51 37.90
C PHE A 251 12.55 0.01 37.86
N VAL A 252 13.82 -0.38 37.86
CA VAL A 252 14.22 -1.80 37.97
C VAL A 252 15.19 -1.97 39.12
N HIS A 253 14.89 -2.91 40.00
CA HIS A 253 15.71 -3.26 41.15
C HIS A 253 15.65 -4.77 41.41
N ASN A 254 16.80 -5.41 41.57
CA ASN A 254 16.93 -6.86 41.79
C ASN A 254 16.15 -7.72 40.78
N GLY A 255 16.16 -7.33 39.50
CA GLY A 255 15.44 -8.04 38.42
C GLY A 255 13.92 -7.87 38.44
N GLN A 256 13.38 -7.05 39.34
CA GLN A 256 11.96 -6.71 39.38
C GLN A 256 11.72 -5.33 38.75
N SER A 257 10.70 -5.26 37.90
CA SER A 257 10.24 -4.03 37.26
C SER A 257 9.10 -3.39 38.06
N PHE A 258 9.16 -2.08 38.22
CA PHE A 258 8.20 -1.28 38.97
C PHE A 258 7.68 -0.13 38.12
N LEU A 259 6.38 0.13 38.21
CA LEU A 259 5.76 1.40 37.85
C LEU A 259 5.82 2.29 39.09
N CYS A 260 6.35 3.50 38.97
CA CYS A 260 6.54 4.41 40.10
C CYS A 260 5.24 5.17 40.45
N PRO A 261 4.60 4.89 41.60
CA PRO A 261 3.43 5.66 42.05
C PRO A 261 3.86 7.06 42.55
N LEU A 262 2.88 7.90 42.88
CA LEU A 262 3.10 9.25 43.41
C LEU A 262 4.00 9.27 44.66
N ASP A 263 3.86 8.26 45.52
CA ASP A 263 4.57 8.06 46.78
C ASP A 263 5.82 7.16 46.65
N PHE A 264 6.30 6.92 45.43
CA PHE A 264 7.48 6.10 45.18
C PHE A 264 8.74 6.66 45.86
N ASP A 265 9.52 5.76 46.48
CA ASP A 265 10.83 6.03 47.05
C ASP A 265 11.86 5.05 46.47
N GLY A 266 12.84 5.59 45.74
CA GLY A 266 13.91 4.80 45.10
C GLY A 266 14.82 4.06 46.09
N GLU A 267 14.86 4.48 47.35
CA GLU A 267 15.59 3.78 48.42
C GLU A 267 14.80 2.60 48.99
N GLN A 268 13.48 2.55 48.77
CA GLN A 268 12.59 1.50 49.25
C GLN A 268 11.63 1.00 48.14
N PRO A 269 12.17 0.54 47.00
CA PRO A 269 11.37 0.26 45.80
C PRO A 269 10.36 -0.88 46.03
N GLY A 270 10.72 -1.89 46.83
CA GLY A 270 9.80 -2.99 47.17
C GLY A 270 8.60 -2.55 48.01
N LEU A 271 8.78 -1.55 48.88
CA LEU A 271 7.72 -1.06 49.76
C LEU A 271 6.79 -0.10 49.02
N THR A 272 7.36 0.84 48.26
CA THR A 272 6.63 1.99 47.69
C THR A 272 6.33 1.85 46.19
N GLY A 273 7.04 0.96 45.48
CA GLY A 273 6.80 0.66 44.07
C GLY A 273 5.60 -0.23 43.83
N TRP A 274 4.88 0.03 42.74
CA TRP A 274 3.84 -0.86 42.24
C TRP A 274 4.48 -1.83 41.24
N ARG A 275 4.59 -3.10 41.65
CA ARG A 275 5.33 -4.08 40.87
C ARG A 275 4.58 -4.46 39.60
N ALA A 276 5.31 -4.67 38.52
CA ALA A 276 4.74 -5.09 37.25
C ALA A 276 3.99 -6.43 37.37
N ASP A 277 4.47 -7.36 38.21
CA ASP A 277 3.79 -8.64 38.44
C ASP A 277 2.51 -8.52 39.27
N GLU A 278 2.40 -7.54 40.18
CA GLU A 278 1.13 -7.22 40.87
C GLU A 278 0.07 -6.77 39.86
N LEU A 279 0.42 -5.85 38.96
CA LEU A 279 -0.48 -5.43 37.88
C LEU A 279 -0.80 -6.58 36.93
N ARG A 280 0.20 -7.42 36.60
CA ARG A 280 -0.02 -8.61 35.77
C ARG A 280 -1.04 -9.56 36.40
N THR A 281 -0.96 -9.80 37.70
CA THR A 281 -1.95 -10.63 38.41
C THR A 281 -3.34 -10.01 38.36
N MET A 282 -3.47 -8.70 38.57
CA MET A 282 -4.76 -8.00 38.44
C MET A 282 -5.35 -8.12 37.02
N LEU A 283 -4.49 -8.05 36.00
CA LEU A 283 -4.87 -8.27 34.61
C LEU A 283 -5.31 -9.72 34.35
N GLN A 284 -4.64 -10.70 34.95
CA GLN A 284 -5.03 -12.12 34.85
C GLN A 284 -6.38 -12.38 35.54
N ASP A 285 -6.64 -11.74 36.68
CA ASP A 285 -7.90 -11.85 37.42
C ASP A 285 -9.08 -11.18 36.70
N SER A 286 -8.82 -10.25 35.78
CA SER A 286 -9.86 -9.66 34.95
C SER A 286 -10.40 -10.68 33.94
N ARG A 287 -11.73 -10.77 33.87
CA ARG A 287 -12.43 -11.67 32.95
C ARG A 287 -12.31 -11.28 31.49
N ALA A 288 -11.90 -10.05 31.18
CA ALA A 288 -11.71 -9.58 29.79
C ALA A 288 -10.80 -10.54 29.01
N ALA A 289 -11.27 -11.01 27.85
CA ALA A 289 -10.48 -11.91 27.01
C ALA A 289 -9.32 -11.16 26.32
N GLN A 290 -9.50 -9.86 26.07
CA GLN A 290 -8.54 -9.01 25.36
C GLN A 290 -8.12 -7.83 26.23
N LYS A 291 -6.81 -7.65 26.37
CA LYS A 291 -6.20 -6.59 27.16
C LYS A 291 -5.13 -5.88 26.35
N LEU A 292 -5.07 -4.56 26.48
CA LEU A 292 -4.04 -3.70 25.90
C LEU A 292 -3.39 -2.90 27.02
N LEU A 293 -2.08 -3.05 27.21
CA LEU A 293 -1.28 -2.28 28.16
C LEU A 293 -0.40 -1.28 27.40
N ILE A 294 -0.46 -0.01 27.78
CA ILE A 294 0.29 1.08 27.18
C ILE A 294 1.26 1.61 28.23
N LEU A 295 2.56 1.55 27.92
CA LEU A 295 3.62 2.00 28.82
C LEU A 295 4.38 3.17 28.19
N ASP A 296 4.10 4.39 28.65
CA ASP A 296 4.85 5.60 28.29
C ASP A 296 5.75 6.00 29.46
N CYS A 297 6.71 5.14 29.78
CA CYS A 297 7.65 5.35 30.87
C CYS A 297 8.84 6.22 30.45
N CYS A 298 9.12 7.31 31.14
CA CYS A 298 10.33 8.10 30.91
C CYS A 298 11.55 7.42 31.56
N HIS A 299 12.64 7.29 30.79
CA HIS A 299 13.99 7.20 31.36
C HIS A 299 14.48 8.63 31.56
N SER A 300 14.19 9.26 32.70
CA SER A 300 14.84 10.52 33.04
C SER A 300 16.32 10.24 33.27
N GLY A 301 17.16 10.62 32.30
CA GLY A 301 18.59 10.69 32.50
C GLY A 301 18.91 11.65 33.64
N GLY A 302 19.24 11.11 34.81
CA GLY A 302 19.57 11.89 35.99
C GLY A 302 19.66 11.02 37.25
N ALA A 303 20.89 10.79 37.70
CA ALA A 303 21.33 10.08 38.90
C ALA A 303 21.04 8.56 38.94
N VAL A 304 22.05 7.80 38.51
CA VAL A 304 22.41 6.53 39.17
C VAL A 304 22.64 6.86 40.65
N THR A 305 21.63 6.70 41.49
CA THR A 305 21.91 6.46 42.91
C THR A 305 22.44 5.04 43.01
N THR A 306 23.27 4.78 44.01
CA THR A 306 24.10 3.57 44.16
C THR A 306 23.33 2.25 44.32
N SER A 307 22.02 2.19 43.99
CA SER A 307 21.11 1.08 44.26
C SER A 307 20.05 0.77 43.17
N GLY A 308 19.94 1.49 42.03
CA GLY A 308 19.01 1.10 40.95
C GLY A 308 19.08 1.92 39.65
N PHE A 309 18.57 1.36 38.55
CA PHE A 309 18.55 1.99 37.22
C PHE A 309 17.12 2.40 36.83
N GLY A 310 16.96 3.59 36.25
CA GLY A 310 15.72 3.98 35.57
C GLY A 310 15.43 3.01 34.42
N ALA A 311 14.16 2.62 34.25
CA ALA A 311 13.79 1.56 33.32
C ALA A 311 13.10 2.11 32.07
N SER A 312 13.58 1.69 30.89
CA SER A 312 12.86 1.98 29.63
C SER A 312 11.50 1.25 29.60
N PRO A 313 10.51 1.78 28.85
CA PRO A 313 9.21 1.14 28.63
C PRO A 313 9.30 -0.34 28.24
N GLN A 314 10.23 -0.70 27.34
CA GLN A 314 10.41 -2.09 26.91
C GLN A 314 10.80 -3.01 28.08
N VAL A 315 11.76 -2.60 28.93
CA VAL A 315 12.21 -3.41 30.09
C VAL A 315 11.06 -3.66 31.08
N VAL A 316 10.22 -2.64 31.31
CA VAL A 316 9.03 -2.82 32.15
C VAL A 316 8.01 -3.74 31.46
N GLY A 317 7.80 -3.56 30.16
CA GLY A 317 6.89 -4.36 29.35
C GLY A 317 7.25 -5.85 29.29
N GLU A 318 8.54 -6.20 29.33
CA GLU A 318 9.01 -7.59 29.31
C GLU A 318 8.49 -8.41 30.50
N ALA A 319 8.18 -7.77 31.64
CA ALA A 319 7.54 -8.44 32.78
C ALA A 319 6.14 -9.00 32.45
N PHE A 320 5.52 -8.52 31.37
CA PHE A 320 4.18 -8.89 30.92
C PHE A 320 4.17 -9.89 29.76
N ALA A 321 5.33 -10.31 29.24
CA ALA A 321 5.42 -11.16 28.05
C ALA A 321 4.71 -12.52 28.15
N ASN A 322 4.47 -13.03 29.37
CA ASN A 322 3.79 -14.30 29.61
C ASN A 322 2.33 -14.13 30.09
N SER A 323 1.72 -12.96 29.86
CA SER A 323 0.36 -12.66 30.34
C SER A 323 -0.68 -13.14 29.33
N GLN A 324 -1.76 -13.77 29.80
CA GLN A 324 -2.83 -14.26 28.92
C GLN A 324 -3.66 -13.12 28.32
N GLY A 325 -3.88 -13.16 27.01
CA GLY A 325 -4.75 -12.24 26.27
C GLY A 325 -4.29 -10.78 26.28
N LEU A 326 -3.00 -10.52 26.54
CA LEU A 326 -2.45 -9.17 26.68
C LEU A 326 -1.51 -8.80 25.52
N ILE A 327 -1.76 -7.65 24.90
CA ILE A 327 -0.78 -6.95 24.07
C ILE A 327 -0.25 -5.77 24.89
N THR A 328 1.07 -5.58 24.92
CA THR A 328 1.70 -4.39 25.50
C THR A 328 2.36 -3.55 24.42
N LEU A 329 2.03 -2.26 24.36
CA LEU A 329 2.75 -1.26 23.55
C LEU A 329 3.58 -0.37 24.46
N ALA A 330 4.89 -0.45 24.29
CA ALA A 330 5.88 0.30 25.05
C ALA A 330 6.41 1.47 24.22
N GLY A 331 6.52 2.65 24.82
CA GLY A 331 6.81 3.90 24.12
C GLY A 331 8.20 4.00 23.48
N CYS A 332 9.18 3.22 23.93
CA CYS A 332 10.50 3.14 23.32
C CYS A 332 11.25 1.84 23.66
N ARG A 333 12.31 1.54 22.89
CA ARG A 333 13.20 0.38 23.10
C ARG A 333 14.13 0.54 24.30
N ILE A 334 14.80 -0.56 24.65
CA ILE A 334 15.98 -0.57 25.54
C ILE A 334 17.03 0.43 24.99
N ASN A 335 17.62 1.25 25.87
CA ASN A 335 18.60 2.31 25.56
C ASN A 335 18.05 3.54 24.80
N GLN A 336 16.73 3.67 24.69
CA GLN A 336 16.06 4.90 24.23
C GLN A 336 15.31 5.55 25.40
N SER A 337 14.88 6.80 25.22
CA SER A 337 14.01 7.48 26.18
C SER A 337 12.76 8.05 25.49
N ALA A 338 11.64 7.97 26.21
CA ALA A 338 10.39 8.60 25.81
C ALA A 338 10.48 10.12 25.99
N LEU A 339 10.13 10.87 24.94
CA LEU A 339 10.14 12.33 24.92
C LEU A 339 8.80 12.95 25.28
N GLU A 340 8.88 14.06 26.01
CA GLU A 340 7.80 15.03 26.21
C GLU A 340 7.91 16.16 25.18
N SER A 341 6.77 16.63 24.66
CA SER A 341 6.74 17.68 23.63
C SER A 341 5.94 18.89 24.07
N ASP A 342 6.60 20.06 24.06
CA ASP A 342 5.93 21.34 24.24
C ASP A 342 5.00 21.69 23.07
N LYS A 343 5.31 21.20 21.86
CA LYS A 343 4.48 21.37 20.66
C LYS A 343 3.11 20.71 20.84
N TYR A 344 3.10 19.48 21.36
CA TYR A 344 1.87 18.70 21.52
C TYR A 344 1.22 18.86 22.91
N LYS A 345 1.96 19.40 23.89
CA LYS A 345 1.59 19.42 25.32
C LYS A 345 1.29 18.03 25.88
N ARG A 346 2.08 17.04 25.44
CA ARG A 346 1.97 15.60 25.74
C ARG A 346 3.26 14.86 25.39
N GLY A 347 3.36 13.60 25.81
CA GLY A 347 4.38 12.66 25.35
C GLY A 347 4.29 12.43 23.83
N VAL A 348 5.43 12.22 23.16
CA VAL A 348 5.48 11.93 21.72
C VAL A 348 4.72 10.65 21.39
N PHE A 349 4.89 9.61 22.21
CA PHE A 349 4.18 8.34 22.05
C PHE A 349 2.69 8.48 22.38
N ALA A 350 2.33 9.11 23.50
CA ALA A 350 0.94 9.43 23.82
C ALA A 350 0.22 10.20 22.68
N ASN A 351 0.89 11.17 22.04
CA ASN A 351 0.33 11.90 20.89
C ASN A 351 -0.03 10.96 19.73
N ALA A 352 0.92 10.15 19.28
CA ALA A 352 0.71 9.22 18.18
C ALA A 352 -0.38 8.20 18.53
N PHE A 353 -0.37 7.66 19.75
CA PHE A 353 -1.38 6.70 20.19
C PHE A 353 -2.80 7.29 20.17
N ILE A 354 -2.99 8.50 20.72
CA ILE A 354 -4.27 9.20 20.76
C ILE A 354 -4.79 9.49 19.35
N ARG A 355 -3.92 9.93 18.44
CA ARG A 355 -4.29 10.19 17.05
C ARG A 355 -4.68 8.91 16.31
N GLY A 356 -3.89 7.86 16.47
CA GLY A 356 -4.14 6.54 15.89
C GLY A 356 -5.49 5.97 16.29
N ILE A 357 -5.77 5.87 17.59
CA ILE A 357 -7.04 5.29 18.09
C ILE A 357 -8.27 6.15 17.75
N SER A 358 -8.05 7.44 17.46
CA SER A 358 -9.08 8.38 17.00
C SER A 358 -9.30 8.37 15.48
N GLY A 359 -8.71 7.41 14.75
CA GLY A 359 -9.00 7.16 13.34
C GLY A 359 -7.86 7.40 12.36
N GLU A 360 -6.68 7.85 12.80
CA GLU A 360 -5.52 7.96 11.90
C GLU A 360 -4.80 6.63 11.65
N ALA A 361 -5.12 5.59 12.42
CA ALA A 361 -4.56 4.26 12.22
C ALA A 361 -5.36 3.38 11.25
N ASP A 362 -6.53 3.83 10.76
CA ASP A 362 -7.41 3.08 9.83
C ASP A 362 -6.79 3.07 8.42
N PHE A 363 -5.85 2.15 8.21
CA PHE A 363 -5.04 2.09 6.99
C PHE A 363 -5.77 1.34 5.86
N ASP A 364 -6.63 0.39 6.19
CA ASP A 364 -7.42 -0.35 5.20
C ASP A 364 -8.78 0.32 4.91
N HIS A 365 -9.11 1.39 5.62
CA HIS A 365 -10.32 2.19 5.48
C HIS A 365 -11.61 1.40 5.74
N ASN A 366 -11.55 0.40 6.62
CA ASN A 366 -12.70 -0.39 7.03
C ASN A 366 -13.52 0.27 8.16
N GLY A 367 -13.06 1.40 8.71
CA GLY A 367 -13.71 2.15 9.79
C GLY A 367 -13.51 1.56 11.18
N ILE A 368 -12.66 0.55 11.33
CA ILE A 368 -12.27 -0.11 12.58
C ILE A 368 -10.78 0.17 12.78
N ILE A 369 -10.36 0.42 14.03
CA ILE A 369 -8.95 0.41 14.41
C ILE A 369 -8.68 -0.89 15.13
N ASP A 370 -7.78 -1.69 14.59
CA ASP A 370 -7.29 -2.90 15.25
C ASP A 370 -5.90 -2.73 15.91
N SER A 371 -5.46 -3.76 16.64
CA SER A 371 -4.19 -3.75 17.36
C SER A 371 -2.96 -3.63 16.46
N ASP A 372 -3.02 -4.12 15.23
CA ASP A 372 -1.90 -4.11 14.28
C ASP A 372 -1.81 -2.76 13.57
N GLU A 373 -2.95 -2.24 13.15
CA GLU A 373 -3.09 -0.88 12.63
C GLU A 373 -2.59 0.17 13.61
N LEU A 374 -3.01 0.08 14.88
CA LEU A 374 -2.57 1.01 15.91
C LEU A 374 -1.06 0.89 16.15
N TYR A 375 -0.52 -0.34 16.18
CA TYR A 375 0.92 -0.54 16.32
C TYR A 375 1.71 0.02 15.14
N ARG A 376 1.24 -0.22 13.90
CA ARG A 376 1.82 0.34 12.68
C ARG A 376 1.82 1.86 12.72
N HIS A 377 0.72 2.48 13.15
CA HIS A 377 0.61 3.93 13.26
C HIS A 377 1.64 4.51 14.23
N VAL A 378 1.76 3.97 15.45
CA VAL A 378 2.75 4.48 16.42
C VAL A 378 4.18 4.24 15.96
N LEU A 379 4.46 3.14 15.25
CA LEU A 379 5.77 2.88 14.66
C LEU A 379 6.18 3.86 13.57
N ILE A 380 5.20 4.45 12.86
CA ILE A 380 5.44 5.49 11.85
C ILE A 380 5.64 6.84 12.54
N GLU A 381 4.67 7.23 13.37
CA GLU A 381 4.56 8.60 13.85
C GLU A 381 5.57 8.93 14.95
N VAL A 382 5.90 7.98 15.83
CA VAL A 382 6.78 8.26 16.98
C VAL A 382 8.22 8.54 16.58
N PRO A 383 8.88 7.76 15.69
CA PRO A 383 10.23 8.10 15.25
C PRO A 383 10.31 9.45 14.53
N VAL A 384 9.30 9.79 13.72
CA VAL A 384 9.24 11.06 12.99
C VAL A 384 9.07 12.22 13.99
N ALA A 385 8.07 12.14 14.85
CA ALA A 385 7.79 13.18 15.84
C ALA A 385 8.95 13.36 16.84
N ALA A 386 9.65 12.28 17.21
CA ALA A 386 10.83 12.37 18.06
C ALA A 386 11.97 13.18 17.40
N GLN A 387 12.21 12.97 16.09
CA GLN A 387 13.20 13.75 15.32
C GLN A 387 12.77 15.21 15.12
N GLU A 388 11.46 15.47 14.95
CA GLU A 388 10.92 16.84 14.87
C GLU A 388 11.11 17.61 16.19
N VAL A 389 10.93 16.94 17.34
CA VAL A 389 11.06 17.56 18.66
C VAL A 389 12.52 17.72 19.05
N VAL A 390 13.34 16.68 18.87
CA VAL A 390 14.79 16.71 19.12
C VAL A 390 15.52 16.01 17.96
N PRO A 391 16.18 16.77 17.06
CA PRO A 391 16.94 16.18 15.96
C PRO A 391 17.98 15.16 16.46
N GLY A 392 18.03 14.00 15.83
CA GLY A 392 18.91 12.89 16.22
C GLY A 392 18.36 12.00 17.35
N HIS A 393 17.27 12.38 18.03
CA HIS A 393 16.68 11.57 19.10
C HIS A 393 15.98 10.32 18.56
N GLN A 394 16.20 9.19 19.23
CA GLN A 394 15.61 7.93 18.82
C GLN A 394 14.52 7.51 19.79
N GLN A 395 13.33 7.30 19.25
CA GLN A 395 12.21 6.72 19.97
C GLN A 395 11.48 5.77 19.03
N THR A 396 11.54 4.47 19.33
CA THR A 396 10.95 3.41 18.52
C THR A 396 10.04 2.59 19.42
N PRO A 397 8.71 2.64 19.22
CA PRO A 397 7.78 1.84 20.00
C PRO A 397 8.04 0.34 19.84
N VAL A 398 7.64 -0.43 20.84
CA VAL A 398 7.79 -1.89 20.87
C VAL A 398 6.45 -2.52 21.20
N ARG A 399 6.12 -3.60 20.50
CA ARG A 399 5.00 -4.48 20.83
C ARG A 399 5.50 -5.74 21.52
N ILE A 400 4.85 -6.11 22.61
CA ILE A 400 5.10 -7.35 23.36
C ILE A 400 3.78 -8.11 23.41
N ILE A 401 3.77 -9.32 22.85
CA ILE A 401 2.58 -10.16 22.75
C ILE A 401 2.63 -11.21 23.86
N GLY A 402 1.57 -11.25 24.66
CA GLY A 402 1.36 -12.23 25.71
C GLY A 402 0.96 -13.62 25.18
N GLN A 403 0.71 -14.55 26.11
CA GLN A 403 0.17 -15.88 25.77
C GLN A 403 -1.30 -15.78 25.37
N ASP A 404 -1.79 -16.73 24.55
CA ASP A 404 -3.21 -16.86 24.19
C ASP A 404 -3.86 -15.59 23.60
N VAL A 405 -3.06 -14.67 23.05
CA VAL A 405 -3.58 -13.54 22.28
C VAL A 405 -4.18 -14.10 20.99
N LEU A 406 -5.51 -14.01 20.85
CA LEU A 406 -6.24 -14.48 19.67
C LEU A 406 -6.02 -13.54 18.48
N GLY A 407 -4.79 -13.53 17.95
CA GLY A 407 -4.40 -12.71 16.81
C GLY A 407 -4.64 -11.22 17.04
N VAL A 408 -5.05 -10.56 15.96
CA VAL A 408 -5.41 -9.14 15.93
C VAL A 408 -6.82 -8.96 16.47
N PHE A 409 -7.03 -7.95 17.31
CA PHE A 409 -8.36 -7.62 17.80
C PHE A 409 -8.70 -6.15 17.65
N ALA A 410 -9.99 -5.91 17.49
CA ALA A 410 -10.53 -4.59 17.25
C ALA A 410 -10.55 -3.76 18.54
N LEU A 411 -10.02 -2.53 18.47
CA LEU A 411 -9.89 -1.62 19.60
C LEU A 411 -10.97 -0.54 19.61
N SER A 412 -11.24 0.04 18.45
CA SER A 412 -12.15 1.17 18.31
C SER A 412 -12.90 1.14 16.98
N ARG A 413 -14.08 1.76 16.96
CA ARG A 413 -14.78 2.18 15.73
C ARG A 413 -14.94 3.70 15.81
N PRO A 414 -13.98 4.46 15.26
CA PRO A 414 -13.99 5.91 15.37
C PRO A 414 -15.29 6.50 14.81
N ASN A 415 -16.05 7.23 15.62
CA ASN A 415 -17.28 7.92 15.22
C ASN A 415 -17.04 9.39 14.82
N GLY A 416 -15.77 9.76 14.70
CA GLY A 416 -15.26 11.05 14.27
C GLY A 416 -13.74 10.96 14.12
N LYS A 417 -13.12 12.00 13.58
CA LYS A 417 -11.66 12.14 13.54
C LYS A 417 -11.27 13.34 14.39
N LEU A 418 -10.14 13.23 15.10
CA LEU A 418 -9.49 14.41 15.68
C LEU A 418 -9.30 15.47 14.59
N PRO A 419 -9.44 16.77 14.91
CA PRO A 419 -9.12 17.82 13.96
C PRO A 419 -7.72 17.59 13.38
N ALA A 420 -7.61 17.68 12.05
CA ALA A 420 -6.32 17.56 11.37
C ALA A 420 -5.32 18.57 11.96
N ASP A 421 -4.05 18.17 12.03
CA ASP A 421 -2.98 19.03 12.52
C ASP A 421 -2.98 20.36 11.73
N PRO A 422 -3.25 21.51 12.37
CA PRO A 422 -3.35 22.78 11.67
C PRO A 422 -2.02 23.23 11.06
N GLN A 423 -0.91 22.56 11.37
CA GLN A 423 0.42 22.86 10.85
C GLN A 423 0.76 22.11 9.55
N LEU A 424 -0.04 21.14 9.12
CA LEU A 424 0.15 20.49 7.81
C LEU A 424 -0.31 21.43 6.69
N LYS A 425 0.66 22.04 5.99
CA LYS A 425 0.41 22.94 4.85
C LYS A 425 -0.41 22.29 3.73
N PHE A 426 -0.16 21.00 3.49
CA PHE A 426 -0.88 20.20 2.51
C PHE A 426 -1.37 18.89 3.14
N LYS A 427 -2.57 18.47 2.78
CA LYS A 427 -3.19 17.25 3.29
C LYS A 427 -2.95 16.10 2.32
N PRO A 428 -2.76 14.86 2.83
CA PRO A 428 -2.75 13.68 1.98
C PRO A 428 -3.96 13.63 1.05
N GLY A 429 -3.73 13.37 -0.24
CA GLY A 429 -4.75 13.37 -1.29
C GLY A 429 -5.05 14.73 -1.92
N ASP A 430 -4.49 15.84 -1.40
CA ASP A 430 -4.60 17.14 -2.06
C ASP A 430 -3.98 17.08 -3.45
N ILE A 431 -4.66 17.70 -4.43
CA ILE A 431 -4.17 17.85 -5.79
C ILE A 431 -3.64 19.26 -5.97
N LEU A 432 -2.34 19.39 -6.16
CA LEU A 432 -1.67 20.66 -6.43
C LEU A 432 -1.46 20.82 -7.94
N ALA A 433 -1.42 22.06 -8.41
CA ALA A 433 -1.07 22.39 -9.79
C ALA A 433 0.05 23.43 -9.81
N ASN A 434 1.03 23.26 -10.69
CA ASN A 434 2.09 24.24 -10.88
C ASN A 434 1.77 25.26 -11.98
N SER A 435 2.69 26.18 -12.26
CA SER A 435 2.50 27.27 -13.23
C SER A 435 2.29 26.83 -14.69
N ILE A 436 2.59 25.57 -15.02
CA ILE A 436 2.37 25.00 -16.36
C ILE A 436 1.22 23.98 -16.39
N GLY A 437 0.45 23.87 -15.30
CA GLY A 437 -0.71 22.99 -15.21
C GLY A 437 -0.40 21.51 -14.95
N MET A 438 0.84 21.16 -14.57
CA MET A 438 1.15 19.81 -14.08
C MET A 438 0.42 19.57 -12.77
N LYS A 439 -0.23 18.41 -12.64
CA LYS A 439 -0.94 18.00 -11.42
C LYS A 439 -0.03 17.13 -10.56
N PHE A 440 -0.05 17.39 -9.26
CA PHE A 440 0.69 16.64 -8.25
C PHE A 440 -0.26 16.16 -7.17
N VAL A 441 0.04 14.99 -6.61
CA VAL A 441 -0.68 14.39 -5.50
C VAL A 441 0.19 14.47 -4.26
N VAL A 442 -0.39 14.91 -3.15
CA VAL A 442 0.26 14.86 -1.84
C VAL A 442 0.08 13.46 -1.26
N VAL A 443 1.15 12.67 -1.31
CA VAL A 443 1.22 11.33 -0.76
C VAL A 443 1.57 11.43 0.73
N PRO A 444 0.85 10.74 1.64
CA PRO A 444 1.12 10.81 3.07
C PRO A 444 2.52 10.32 3.41
N ARG A 445 3.06 10.76 4.55
CA ARG A 445 4.19 10.06 5.17
C ARG A 445 3.73 8.66 5.60
N GLY A 446 4.64 7.71 5.67
CA GLY A 446 4.30 6.36 6.08
C GLY A 446 5.45 5.37 5.95
N MET A 447 5.23 4.16 6.44
CA MET A 447 6.19 3.06 6.31
C MET A 447 5.67 2.02 5.32
N PHE A 448 6.56 1.49 4.50
CA PHE A 448 6.25 0.45 3.52
C PHE A 448 7.37 -0.59 3.40
N ALA A 449 7.03 -1.72 2.79
CA ALA A 449 7.98 -2.76 2.46
C ALA A 449 8.60 -2.47 1.08
N MET A 450 9.89 -2.16 1.06
CA MET A 450 10.65 -2.01 -0.17
C MET A 450 11.29 -3.34 -0.56
N GLY A 451 11.25 -3.70 -1.85
CA GLY A 451 11.66 -5.01 -2.34
C GLY A 451 10.50 -6.02 -2.36
N SER A 452 10.80 -7.31 -2.46
CA SER A 452 9.78 -8.38 -2.59
C SER A 452 10.12 -9.59 -1.70
N PRO A 453 9.13 -10.29 -1.12
CA PRO A 453 9.36 -11.53 -0.39
C PRO A 453 9.91 -12.62 -1.32
N VAL A 454 10.65 -13.57 -0.77
CA VAL A 454 11.42 -14.55 -1.57
C VAL A 454 10.59 -15.43 -2.49
N ASP A 455 9.32 -15.60 -2.16
CA ASP A 455 8.34 -16.42 -2.86
C ASP A 455 7.42 -15.61 -3.78
N GLU A 456 7.63 -14.30 -3.93
CA GLU A 456 6.91 -13.49 -4.91
C GLU A 456 7.21 -13.97 -6.33
N TYR A 457 6.16 -14.21 -7.11
CA TYR A 457 6.27 -14.68 -8.49
C TYR A 457 7.03 -13.66 -9.36
N LEU A 458 8.00 -14.13 -10.15
CA LEU A 458 8.88 -13.33 -11.03
C LEU A 458 9.81 -12.33 -10.33
N ARG A 459 10.05 -12.51 -9.03
CA ARG A 459 11.06 -11.79 -8.25
C ARG A 459 12.47 -11.90 -8.83
N ASP A 460 13.22 -10.80 -8.76
CA ASP A 460 14.68 -10.80 -8.89
C ASP A 460 15.40 -10.87 -7.53
N GLU A 461 16.59 -11.48 -7.47
CA GLU A 461 17.34 -11.64 -6.22
C GLU A 461 17.77 -10.30 -5.59
N SER A 462 17.90 -9.24 -6.38
CA SER A 462 18.25 -7.89 -5.91
C SER A 462 17.12 -7.20 -5.13
N GLU A 463 15.89 -7.71 -5.23
CA GLU A 463 14.69 -7.16 -4.58
C GLU A 463 14.61 -7.63 -3.12
N VAL A 464 15.58 -7.19 -2.32
CA VAL A 464 15.65 -7.54 -0.89
C VAL A 464 14.59 -6.78 -0.11
N LEU A 465 13.74 -7.52 0.61
CA LEU A 465 12.63 -6.99 1.38
C LEU A 465 13.10 -6.31 2.67
N ALA A 466 12.73 -5.05 2.88
CA ALA A 466 13.02 -4.31 4.11
C ALA A 466 11.96 -3.22 4.41
N PRO A 467 11.70 -2.91 5.69
CA PRO A 467 10.82 -1.81 6.06
C PRO A 467 11.54 -0.46 5.86
N VAL A 468 10.90 0.46 5.14
CA VAL A 468 11.39 1.83 4.88
C VAL A 468 10.37 2.84 5.38
N LEU A 469 10.85 3.88 6.07
CA LEU A 469 10.03 4.99 6.55
C LEU A 469 10.19 6.21 5.62
N MET A 470 9.09 6.60 4.97
CA MET A 470 8.95 7.89 4.31
C MET A 470 8.46 8.88 5.36
N GLY A 471 9.40 9.62 5.97
CA GLY A 471 9.14 10.46 7.15
C GLY A 471 8.45 11.79 6.84
N GLN A 472 8.39 12.18 5.56
CA GLN A 472 7.74 13.40 5.09
C GLN A 472 6.73 13.07 4.00
N PRO A 473 5.63 13.86 3.87
CA PRO A 473 4.75 13.76 2.72
C PRO A 473 5.52 13.98 1.42
N ILE A 474 5.16 13.25 0.37
CA ILE A 474 5.79 13.36 -0.96
C ILE A 474 4.79 14.03 -1.89
N VAL A 475 5.21 15.07 -2.60
CA VAL A 475 4.37 15.71 -3.62
C VAL A 475 4.80 15.18 -4.98
N MET A 476 4.13 14.13 -5.45
CA MET A 476 4.49 13.34 -6.63
C MET A 476 3.62 13.74 -7.83
N GLY A 477 4.21 13.82 -9.03
CA GLY A 477 3.47 14.04 -10.27
C GLY A 477 2.38 12.98 -10.44
N MET A 478 1.13 13.41 -10.63
CA MET A 478 -0.03 12.51 -10.77
C MET A 478 0.13 11.54 -11.94
N PHE A 479 0.82 12.01 -12.98
CA PHE A 479 1.12 11.32 -14.23
C PHE A 479 2.62 11.37 -14.53
N GLU A 480 3.06 10.51 -15.44
CA GLU A 480 4.31 10.69 -16.18
C GLU A 480 4.34 12.09 -16.82
N VAL A 481 5.53 12.70 -16.97
CA VAL A 481 5.64 14.00 -17.66
C VAL A 481 5.17 13.84 -19.10
N THR A 482 4.22 14.68 -19.52
CA THR A 482 3.63 14.58 -20.86
C THR A 482 4.49 15.24 -21.93
N GLN A 483 4.29 14.88 -23.19
CA GLN A 483 4.94 15.49 -24.35
C GLN A 483 4.73 17.01 -24.40
N SER A 484 3.51 17.50 -24.13
CA SER A 484 3.20 18.93 -24.10
C SER A 484 3.91 19.65 -22.96
N GLN A 485 3.93 19.08 -21.76
CA GLN A 485 4.65 19.65 -20.61
C GLN A 485 6.16 19.71 -20.88
N TYR A 486 6.73 18.63 -21.44
CA TYR A 486 8.15 18.60 -21.81
C TYR A 486 8.47 19.65 -22.86
N ALA A 487 7.68 19.76 -23.92
CA ALA A 487 7.86 20.76 -24.97
C ALA A 487 7.74 22.20 -24.45
N GLN A 488 6.80 22.46 -23.54
CA GLN A 488 6.62 23.78 -22.92
C GLN A 488 7.84 24.21 -22.11
N VAL A 489 8.48 23.27 -21.39
CA VAL A 489 9.67 23.57 -20.58
C VAL A 489 10.93 23.58 -21.43
N MET A 490 11.15 22.55 -22.25
CA MET A 490 12.43 22.33 -22.94
C MET A 490 12.50 23.03 -24.30
N GLY A 491 11.37 23.29 -24.95
CA GLY A 491 11.28 23.92 -26.27
C GLY A 491 11.34 22.92 -27.44
N SER A 492 11.39 21.63 -27.15
CA SER A 492 11.43 20.53 -28.13
C SER A 492 10.67 19.32 -27.61
N ASN A 493 10.29 18.40 -28.51
CA ASN A 493 9.66 17.13 -28.17
C ASN A 493 10.42 15.99 -28.87
N PRO A 494 11.18 15.15 -28.14
CA PRO A 494 11.95 14.06 -28.73
C PRO A 494 11.16 12.76 -28.94
N SER A 495 9.90 12.71 -28.51
CA SER A 495 9.12 11.48 -28.43
C SER A 495 8.92 10.77 -29.77
N TRP A 496 9.22 9.46 -29.77
CA TRP A 496 8.97 8.52 -30.86
C TRP A 496 7.49 8.48 -31.26
N PHE A 497 6.59 8.38 -30.29
CA PHE A 497 5.14 8.31 -30.50
C PHE A 497 4.52 9.71 -30.51
N SER A 498 4.93 10.50 -31.50
CA SER A 498 4.41 11.84 -31.74
C SER A 498 4.14 12.05 -33.24
N ALA A 499 3.38 13.09 -33.60
CA ALA A 499 3.10 13.41 -35.00
C ALA A 499 4.35 13.66 -35.87
N LYS A 500 5.52 13.90 -35.25
CA LYS A 500 6.80 14.13 -35.92
C LYS A 500 7.88 13.09 -35.56
N GLY A 501 7.55 12.12 -34.73
CA GLY A 501 8.48 11.07 -34.32
C GLY A 501 8.48 9.89 -35.30
N ASP A 502 9.47 9.02 -35.17
CA ASP A 502 9.62 7.85 -36.05
C ASP A 502 8.45 6.86 -35.93
N GLY A 503 7.69 6.89 -34.83
CA GLY A 503 6.45 6.14 -34.61
C GLY A 503 5.18 6.90 -34.92
N ALA A 504 5.23 7.89 -35.82
CA ALA A 504 4.07 8.72 -36.16
C ALA A 504 2.90 7.91 -36.75
N ALA A 505 3.18 6.83 -37.48
CA ALA A 505 2.16 5.99 -38.09
C ALA A 505 1.28 5.31 -37.04
N GLU A 506 1.85 4.93 -35.90
CA GLU A 506 1.17 4.26 -34.79
C GLU A 506 0.26 5.21 -33.99
N VAL A 507 0.43 6.52 -34.16
CA VAL A 507 -0.34 7.58 -33.49
C VAL A 507 -1.05 8.50 -34.49
N GLU A 508 -1.25 8.06 -35.72
CA GLU A 508 -1.92 8.86 -36.76
C GLU A 508 -3.32 9.29 -36.29
N GLY A 509 -3.61 10.58 -36.45
CA GLY A 509 -4.88 11.18 -36.04
C GLY A 509 -5.08 11.34 -34.52
N GLN A 510 -4.10 10.97 -33.68
CA GLN A 510 -4.17 11.13 -32.23
C GLN A 510 -3.49 12.42 -31.76
N ALA A 511 -4.10 13.08 -30.77
CA ALA A 511 -3.47 14.20 -30.08
C ALA A 511 -2.49 13.67 -29.02
N THR A 512 -1.19 13.62 -29.35
CA THR A 512 -0.16 13.02 -28.48
C THR A 512 0.35 13.94 -27.37
N GLY A 513 -0.20 15.16 -27.24
CA GLY A 513 0.24 16.13 -26.22
C GLY A 513 0.15 15.60 -24.79
N ASP A 514 -0.87 14.79 -24.50
CA ASP A 514 -1.09 14.15 -23.20
C ASP A 514 -0.46 12.74 -23.10
N PHE A 515 0.33 12.30 -24.09
CA PHE A 515 1.09 11.05 -23.98
C PHE A 515 2.33 11.31 -23.12
N PRO A 516 2.91 10.29 -22.45
CA PRO A 516 4.17 10.48 -21.75
C PRO A 516 5.26 10.90 -22.74
N VAL A 517 6.14 11.79 -22.29
CA VAL A 517 7.39 12.05 -23.01
C VAL A 517 8.29 10.82 -22.88
N GLU A 518 8.75 10.32 -24.01
CA GLU A 518 9.76 9.27 -24.11
C GLU A 518 10.89 9.68 -25.07
N GLN A 519 11.88 8.80 -25.25
CA GLN A 519 13.19 9.13 -25.86
C GLN A 519 13.97 10.19 -25.10
N VAL A 520 13.81 10.23 -23.77
CA VAL A 520 14.55 11.13 -22.89
C VAL A 520 15.52 10.34 -22.01
N SER A 521 16.73 10.87 -21.87
CA SER A 521 17.73 10.29 -20.98
C SER A 521 17.49 10.76 -19.54
N TRP A 522 18.15 10.11 -18.57
CA TRP A 522 18.13 10.58 -17.20
C TRP A 522 18.66 12.01 -17.10
N SER A 523 19.73 12.32 -17.85
CA SER A 523 20.32 13.65 -17.90
C SER A 523 19.34 14.70 -18.42
N ASP A 524 18.53 14.35 -19.43
CA ASP A 524 17.48 15.24 -19.97
C ASP A 524 16.35 15.46 -18.96
N ALA A 525 15.95 14.41 -18.23
CA ALA A 525 14.92 14.48 -17.21
C ALA A 525 15.35 15.36 -16.02
N VAL A 526 16.61 15.26 -15.59
CA VAL A 526 17.19 16.17 -14.59
C VAL A 526 17.27 17.60 -15.11
N ALA A 527 17.66 17.80 -16.38
CA ALA A 527 17.67 19.13 -17.00
C ALA A 527 16.27 19.76 -17.07
N PHE A 528 15.24 18.95 -17.40
CA PHE A 528 13.84 19.37 -17.33
C PHE A 528 13.46 19.83 -15.92
N CYS A 529 13.77 19.03 -14.89
CA CYS A 529 13.48 19.37 -13.50
C CYS A 529 14.14 20.70 -13.07
N ALA A 530 15.41 20.89 -13.45
CA ALA A 530 16.15 22.10 -13.17
C ALA A 530 15.59 23.33 -13.91
N LYS A 531 15.12 23.17 -15.16
CA LYS A 531 14.51 24.25 -15.93
C LYS A 531 13.10 24.60 -15.42
N LEU A 532 12.30 23.58 -15.07
CA LEU A 532 10.98 23.75 -14.44
C LEU A 532 11.10 24.55 -13.13
N SER A 533 12.08 24.20 -12.29
CA SER A 533 12.37 24.90 -11.02
C SER A 533 12.79 26.37 -11.19
N ARG A 534 13.21 26.77 -12.40
CA ARG A 534 13.64 28.14 -12.73
C ARG A 534 12.55 28.97 -13.40
N LEU A 535 11.39 28.40 -13.68
CA LEU A 535 10.27 29.18 -14.20
C LEU A 535 9.85 30.26 -13.19
N PRO A 536 9.39 31.44 -13.65
CA PRO A 536 9.07 32.56 -12.77
C PRO A 536 8.12 32.21 -11.61
N GLY A 537 7.04 31.45 -11.88
CA GLY A 537 6.07 31.04 -10.85
C GLY A 537 6.67 30.13 -9.78
N GLU A 538 7.58 29.25 -10.17
CA GLU A 538 8.20 28.26 -9.27
C GLU A 538 9.34 28.87 -8.46
N SER A 539 10.17 29.69 -9.09
CA SER A 539 11.26 30.39 -8.42
C SER A 539 10.75 31.41 -7.39
N GLN A 540 9.65 32.10 -7.67
CA GLN A 540 9.00 33.00 -6.70
C GLN A 540 8.48 32.23 -5.48
N SER A 541 7.91 31.04 -5.71
CA SER A 541 7.39 30.15 -4.68
C SER A 541 8.47 29.30 -4.00
N LYS A 542 9.73 29.43 -4.43
CA LYS A 542 10.90 28.64 -4.01
C LYS A 542 10.69 27.12 -4.15
N VAL A 543 9.82 26.71 -5.07
CA VAL A 543 9.54 25.30 -5.36
C VAL A 543 10.66 24.72 -6.20
N ARG A 544 11.10 23.50 -5.84
CA ARG A 544 12.09 22.73 -6.59
C ARG A 544 11.48 21.43 -7.10
N TYR A 545 11.96 20.99 -8.26
CA TYR A 545 11.58 19.73 -8.86
C TYR A 545 12.80 18.85 -9.04
N ARG A 546 12.60 17.55 -8.87
CA ARG A 546 13.60 16.51 -9.14
C ARG A 546 12.93 15.21 -9.56
N LEU A 547 13.73 14.25 -9.97
CA LEU A 547 13.28 12.86 -10.10
C LEU A 547 12.95 12.28 -8.71
N PRO A 548 11.97 11.38 -8.62
CA PRO A 548 11.72 10.64 -7.39
C PRO A 548 12.94 9.79 -7.04
N THR A 549 13.16 9.56 -5.74
CA THR A 549 14.06 8.47 -5.34
C THR A 549 13.42 7.11 -5.68
N GLU A 550 14.21 6.04 -5.73
CA GLU A 550 13.68 4.69 -5.91
C GLU A 550 12.67 4.36 -4.80
N ALA A 551 12.99 4.71 -3.55
CA ALA A 551 12.11 4.46 -2.42
C ALA A 551 10.83 5.29 -2.47
N GLU A 552 10.90 6.56 -2.87
CA GLU A 552 9.71 7.38 -3.11
C GLU A 552 8.83 6.77 -4.21
N TRP A 553 9.45 6.34 -5.32
CA TRP A 553 8.74 5.75 -6.44
C TRP A 553 8.04 4.45 -6.03
N GLU A 554 8.72 3.54 -5.35
CA GLU A 554 8.14 2.25 -4.94
C GLU A 554 7.06 2.43 -3.88
N TYR A 555 7.26 3.33 -2.91
CA TYR A 555 6.24 3.69 -1.93
C TYR A 555 4.96 4.22 -2.61
N CYS A 556 5.16 5.15 -3.54
CA CYS A 556 4.09 5.75 -4.34
C CYS A 556 3.38 4.71 -5.21
N CYS A 557 4.13 3.78 -5.82
CA CYS A 557 3.59 2.70 -6.67
C CYS A 557 2.71 1.76 -5.85
N ARG A 558 3.24 1.25 -4.73
CA ARG A 558 2.58 0.28 -3.85
C ARG A 558 1.31 0.82 -3.22
N ALA A 559 1.26 2.10 -2.87
CA ALA A 559 0.09 2.75 -2.26
C ALA A 559 -0.52 1.95 -1.09
N GLY A 560 0.34 1.43 -0.22
CA GLY A 560 -0.05 0.60 0.94
C GLY A 560 -0.08 -0.91 0.67
N SER A 561 -0.06 -1.34 -0.59
CA SER A 561 -0.06 -2.76 -0.97
C SER A 561 1.27 -3.46 -0.67
N PHE A 562 1.17 -4.68 -0.15
CA PHE A 562 2.29 -5.60 0.06
C PHE A 562 2.49 -6.58 -1.13
N THR A 563 1.52 -6.67 -2.02
CA THR A 563 1.53 -7.62 -3.15
C THR A 563 2.43 -7.14 -4.29
N ALA A 564 2.60 -7.99 -5.32
CA ALA A 564 3.41 -7.66 -6.51
C ALA A 564 2.95 -6.38 -7.23
N PHE A 565 1.64 -6.12 -7.27
CA PHE A 565 1.04 -4.92 -7.89
C PHE A 565 0.15 -4.18 -6.91
N HIS A 566 -0.10 -2.88 -7.12
CA HIS A 566 -1.11 -2.17 -6.32
C HIS A 566 -2.54 -2.68 -6.57
N THR A 567 -2.73 -3.50 -7.61
CA THR A 567 -3.99 -4.19 -7.95
C THR A 567 -4.08 -5.59 -7.34
N GLY A 568 -3.16 -5.97 -6.44
CA GLY A 568 -3.09 -7.29 -5.83
C GLY A 568 -1.99 -8.17 -6.44
N GLU A 569 -2.22 -9.49 -6.47
CA GLU A 569 -1.26 -10.48 -7.01
C GLU A 569 -1.23 -10.54 -8.54
N SER A 570 -2.13 -9.83 -9.22
CA SER A 570 -2.34 -9.95 -10.67
C SER A 570 -2.55 -8.58 -11.31
N ILE A 571 -2.18 -8.48 -12.59
CA ILE A 571 -2.37 -7.29 -13.42
C ILE A 571 -2.71 -7.70 -14.86
N ALA A 572 -3.64 -6.97 -15.46
CA ALA A 572 -4.02 -7.15 -16.85
C ALA A 572 -3.89 -5.84 -17.66
N SER A 573 -3.81 -5.96 -18.97
CA SER A 573 -3.77 -4.87 -19.97
C SER A 573 -4.99 -3.93 -19.94
N ARG A 574 -6.05 -4.30 -19.23
CA ARG A 574 -7.18 -3.41 -18.91
C ARG A 574 -6.85 -2.44 -17.76
N GLN A 575 -5.90 -2.81 -16.92
CA GLN A 575 -5.49 -2.07 -15.72
C GLN A 575 -4.18 -1.31 -15.91
N ALA A 576 -3.39 -1.64 -16.93
CA ALA A 576 -2.20 -0.90 -17.32
C ALA A 576 -1.81 -1.13 -18.78
N ASN A 577 -1.02 -0.25 -19.37
CA ASN A 577 -0.47 -0.44 -20.71
C ASN A 577 0.80 -1.30 -20.66
N ILE A 578 0.69 -2.60 -20.93
CA ILE A 578 1.74 -3.62 -20.76
C ILE A 578 1.75 -4.65 -21.92
N ARG A 579 2.85 -5.40 -22.08
CA ARG A 579 3.07 -6.34 -23.21
C ARG A 579 2.40 -7.72 -23.04
N GLY A 580 1.57 -7.90 -22.02
CA GLY A 580 0.90 -9.16 -21.72
C GLY A 580 0.30 -9.16 -20.32
N ASP A 581 -0.51 -10.17 -19.99
CA ASP A 581 -1.29 -10.18 -18.75
C ASP A 581 -0.85 -11.29 -17.79
N HIS A 582 -0.80 -10.99 -16.49
CA HIS A 582 -0.69 -11.99 -15.43
C HIS A 582 -2.00 -12.01 -14.66
N ARG A 583 -2.85 -13.01 -14.93
CA ARG A 583 -4.27 -12.99 -14.54
C ARG A 583 -4.59 -14.04 -13.50
N ALA A 584 -5.43 -13.68 -12.53
CA ALA A 584 -6.26 -14.67 -11.85
C ALA A 584 -7.25 -15.30 -12.87
N PRO A 585 -7.74 -16.55 -12.66
CA PRO A 585 -8.53 -17.31 -13.64
C PRO A 585 -9.81 -16.65 -14.21
N LYS A 586 -10.21 -15.48 -13.69
CA LYS A 586 -11.43 -14.74 -14.05
C LYS A 586 -11.20 -13.30 -14.54
N ALA A 587 -9.97 -12.83 -14.66
CA ALA A 587 -9.71 -11.45 -15.10
C ALA A 587 -9.78 -11.33 -16.64
N SER A 588 -10.50 -10.32 -17.13
CA SER A 588 -10.63 -10.04 -18.57
C SER A 588 -9.43 -9.23 -19.09
N ALA A 589 -8.86 -9.65 -20.23
CA ALA A 589 -7.84 -8.90 -20.95
C ALA A 589 -8.31 -7.51 -21.38
N GLY A 590 -7.37 -6.59 -21.55
CA GLY A 590 -7.52 -5.38 -22.37
C GLY A 590 -6.78 -5.52 -23.71
N PRO A 591 -6.79 -4.48 -24.54
CA PRO A 591 -5.99 -4.45 -25.76
C PRO A 591 -4.49 -4.26 -25.44
N ILE A 592 -3.63 -4.94 -26.19
CA ILE A 592 -2.18 -4.71 -26.16
C ILE A 592 -1.84 -3.67 -27.23
N LEU A 593 -1.51 -2.44 -26.81
CA LEU A 593 -1.36 -1.31 -27.72
C LEU A 593 -0.03 -1.31 -28.48
N SER A 594 1.02 -1.89 -27.91
CA SER A 594 2.40 -1.86 -28.47
C SER A 594 2.96 -0.44 -28.72
N ARG A 595 2.41 0.56 -28.04
CA ARG A 595 2.81 1.97 -28.06
C ARG A 595 2.41 2.65 -26.75
N THR A 596 2.90 3.86 -26.51
CA THR A 596 2.39 4.68 -25.42
C THR A 596 0.95 5.15 -25.67
N THR A 597 0.25 5.47 -24.59
CA THR A 597 -1.09 6.05 -24.63
C THR A 597 -1.16 7.28 -23.72
N LYS A 598 -2.29 7.99 -23.79
CA LYS A 598 -2.58 9.14 -22.94
C LYS A 598 -2.41 8.77 -21.46
N VAL A 599 -1.70 9.61 -20.71
CA VAL A 599 -1.55 9.42 -19.26
C VAL A 599 -2.91 9.44 -18.56
N GLY A 600 -3.07 8.63 -17.52
CA GLY A 600 -4.32 8.52 -16.78
C GLY A 600 -5.42 7.75 -17.48
N SER A 601 -5.11 7.02 -18.56
CA SER A 601 -6.07 6.14 -19.24
C SER A 601 -6.45 4.91 -18.39
N TYR A 602 -5.62 4.58 -17.39
CA TYR A 602 -5.80 3.44 -16.51
C TYR A 602 -6.17 3.86 -15.09
N PRO A 603 -6.78 2.98 -14.27
CA PRO A 603 -7.15 3.29 -12.90
C PRO A 603 -5.96 3.78 -12.06
N ARG A 604 -6.22 4.75 -11.18
CA ARG A 604 -5.24 5.20 -10.19
C ARG A 604 -5.09 4.22 -9.03
N ASN A 605 -3.95 4.25 -8.36
CA ASN A 605 -3.74 3.51 -7.12
C ASN A 605 -4.36 4.23 -5.90
N GLY A 606 -4.21 3.64 -4.70
CA GLY A 606 -4.78 4.16 -3.45
C GLY A 606 -4.30 5.55 -3.04
N PHE A 607 -3.15 6.01 -3.55
CA PHE A 607 -2.68 7.37 -3.34
C PHE A 607 -3.16 8.35 -4.41
N GLY A 608 -3.73 7.88 -5.51
CA GLY A 608 -4.24 8.73 -6.59
C GLY A 608 -3.28 8.94 -7.76
N LEU A 609 -2.23 8.11 -7.85
CA LEU A 609 -1.26 8.11 -8.95
C LEU A 609 -1.70 7.16 -10.05
N HIS A 610 -1.46 7.55 -11.30
CA HIS A 610 -1.75 6.74 -12.48
C HIS A 610 -0.48 6.19 -13.14
N ASP A 611 -0.66 5.14 -13.95
CA ASP A 611 0.36 4.57 -14.83
C ASP A 611 1.60 4.01 -14.10
N MET A 612 1.47 3.65 -12.81
CA MET A 612 2.58 3.13 -12.01
C MET A 612 3.05 1.72 -12.40
N HIS A 613 2.34 1.04 -13.31
CA HIS A 613 2.61 -0.33 -13.77
C HIS A 613 2.59 -0.47 -15.30
N GLY A 614 3.19 0.45 -16.05
CA GLY A 614 3.28 0.33 -17.51
C GLY A 614 3.41 1.67 -18.19
N ASN A 615 2.92 1.75 -19.43
CA ASN A 615 3.06 2.91 -20.32
C ASN A 615 4.54 3.22 -20.63
N VAL A 616 5.29 3.94 -19.79
CA VAL A 616 6.74 4.06 -19.91
C VAL A 616 7.46 3.75 -18.60
N SER A 617 8.70 3.25 -18.71
CA SER A 617 9.56 3.09 -17.53
C SER A 617 10.05 4.45 -17.08
N GLU A 618 10.06 4.68 -15.78
CA GLU A 618 10.32 6.01 -15.21
C GLU A 618 11.71 6.09 -14.60
N TRP A 619 12.48 7.10 -14.99
CA TRP A 619 13.78 7.39 -14.38
C TRP A 619 13.64 7.81 -12.91
N CYS A 620 14.44 7.19 -12.04
CA CYS A 620 14.64 7.60 -10.64
C CYS A 620 15.97 8.35 -10.47
N LEU A 621 16.11 9.10 -9.37
CA LEU A 621 17.31 9.86 -9.04
C LEU A 621 18.54 8.95 -8.81
N ASP A 622 18.29 7.80 -8.19
CA ASP A 622 19.27 6.87 -7.64
C ASP A 622 20.07 6.15 -8.73
N SER A 623 21.37 5.95 -8.49
CA SER A 623 22.08 4.84 -9.12
C SER A 623 21.78 3.53 -8.38
N LEU A 624 22.00 2.39 -9.03
CA LEU A 624 21.86 1.10 -8.37
C LEU A 624 22.96 0.96 -7.31
N VAL A 625 22.59 1.11 -6.05
CA VAL A 625 23.32 0.55 -4.92
C VAL A 625 22.59 -0.70 -4.52
N THR A 626 23.30 -1.83 -4.43
CA THR A 626 22.71 -3.03 -3.86
C THR A 626 22.18 -2.70 -2.45
N SER A 627 20.92 -3.04 -2.20
CA SER A 627 20.21 -2.90 -0.92
C SER A 627 21.08 -3.23 0.31
N ARG A 628 22.03 -4.14 0.19
CA ARG A 628 23.02 -4.47 1.23
C ARG A 628 23.70 -3.26 1.87
N LEU A 629 24.02 -2.20 1.11
CA LEU A 629 24.72 -1.00 1.62
C LEU A 629 23.77 0.03 2.24
N ILE A 630 22.54 0.17 1.73
CA ILE A 630 21.54 1.13 2.27
C ILE A 630 20.93 0.60 3.57
N PHE A 631 20.75 -0.71 3.65
CA PHE A 631 19.98 -1.35 4.70
C PHE A 631 20.84 -2.06 5.76
N ASP A 632 22.18 -1.99 5.66
CA ASP A 632 23.16 -2.69 6.53
C ASP A 632 22.73 -4.14 6.81
N LEU A 633 22.40 -4.86 5.72
CA LEU A 633 21.77 -6.18 5.77
C LEU A 633 22.78 -7.31 5.95
N GLU A 634 24.00 -7.03 6.41
CA GLU A 634 24.99 -8.08 6.66
C GLU A 634 24.41 -9.09 7.67
N GLY A 635 24.05 -10.27 7.17
CA GLY A 635 23.46 -11.36 7.95
C GLY A 635 21.93 -11.42 7.99
N GLN A 636 21.18 -10.47 7.41
CA GLN A 636 19.72 -10.63 7.31
C GLN A 636 19.36 -11.68 6.27
N ARG A 637 18.63 -12.71 6.72
CA ARG A 637 18.17 -13.78 5.83
C ARG A 637 17.02 -13.27 4.96
N PRO A 638 16.96 -13.69 3.69
CA PRO A 638 15.78 -13.49 2.86
C PRO A 638 14.51 -13.94 3.61
N THR A 639 13.47 -13.12 3.57
CA THR A 639 12.24 -13.32 4.38
C THR A 639 11.03 -13.63 3.50
N THR A 640 10.09 -14.39 4.06
CA THR A 640 8.76 -14.70 3.51
C THR A 640 7.67 -13.87 4.21
N ALA A 641 8.01 -12.73 4.82
CA ALA A 641 6.99 -11.88 5.43
C ALA A 641 6.01 -11.42 4.36
N HIS A 642 4.71 -11.64 4.57
CA HIS A 642 3.65 -11.26 3.61
C HIS A 642 2.80 -10.08 4.10
N ASN A 643 3.13 -9.55 5.28
CA ASN A 643 2.55 -8.31 5.77
C ASN A 643 3.59 -7.43 6.47
N MET A 644 3.19 -6.17 6.68
CA MET A 644 4.05 -5.13 7.21
C MET A 644 4.55 -5.43 8.62
N ILE A 645 3.68 -6.00 9.47
CA ILE A 645 3.97 -6.25 10.87
C ILE A 645 5.00 -7.38 11.02
N GLU A 646 4.82 -8.50 10.31
CA GLU A 646 5.80 -9.59 10.26
C GLU A 646 7.17 -9.10 9.80
N LEU A 647 7.21 -8.25 8.77
CA LEU A 647 8.45 -7.67 8.27
C LEU A 647 9.13 -6.80 9.34
N ILE A 648 8.36 -5.94 10.01
CA ILE A 648 8.88 -5.07 11.06
C ILE A 648 9.39 -5.89 12.24
N GLU A 649 8.62 -6.86 12.73
CA GLU A 649 9.01 -7.67 13.88
C GLU A 649 10.23 -8.53 13.58
N GLY A 650 10.28 -9.15 12.38
CA GLY A 650 11.46 -9.87 11.90
C GLY A 650 12.69 -8.96 11.81
N TYR A 651 12.50 -7.74 11.29
CA TYR A 651 13.57 -6.74 11.21
C TYR A 651 14.04 -6.33 12.61
N LEU A 652 13.15 -5.91 13.51
CA LEU A 652 13.46 -5.48 14.88
C LEU A 652 14.14 -6.59 15.71
N ALA A 653 13.73 -7.85 15.54
CA ALA A 653 14.33 -9.00 16.19
C ALA A 653 15.78 -9.22 15.75
N ALA A 654 16.06 -9.11 14.45
CA ALA A 654 17.43 -9.16 13.94
C ALA A 654 18.31 -8.03 14.49
N GLN A 655 17.73 -6.85 14.77
CA GLN A 655 18.47 -5.71 15.32
C GLN A 655 18.91 -5.87 16.78
N SER A 656 18.14 -6.60 17.61
CA SER A 656 18.50 -6.83 19.02
C SER A 656 19.83 -7.58 19.16
N ALA A 657 20.26 -8.31 18.12
CA ALA A 657 21.56 -8.97 18.08
C ALA A 657 22.75 -8.05 17.69
N ASN A 658 22.51 -6.91 17.02
CA ASN A 658 23.57 -6.10 16.40
C ASN A 658 23.60 -4.61 16.84
N GLN A 659 22.75 -4.20 17.80
CA GLN A 659 22.72 -2.92 18.54
C GLN A 659 22.77 -1.58 17.75
N ARG A 660 22.87 -1.54 16.43
CA ARG A 660 23.13 -0.30 15.67
C ARG A 660 22.21 0.01 14.49
N VAL A 661 21.29 -0.88 14.12
CA VAL A 661 20.52 -0.71 12.87
C VAL A 661 19.25 0.10 13.12
N ARG A 662 18.96 1.04 12.22
CA ARG A 662 17.80 1.96 12.23
C ARG A 662 16.90 1.62 11.05
N PHE A 663 15.59 1.89 11.14
CA PHE A 663 14.77 1.93 9.93
C PHE A 663 15.37 2.98 8.98
N PRO A 664 15.62 2.66 7.71
CA PRO A 664 15.99 3.66 6.72
C PRO A 664 14.88 4.69 6.61
N VAL A 665 15.24 5.96 6.82
CA VAL A 665 14.31 7.09 6.74
C VAL A 665 14.65 7.89 5.50
N ASN A 666 13.68 8.05 4.60
CA ASN A 666 13.85 8.75 3.30
C ASN A 666 15.16 8.34 2.59
N PRO A 667 15.41 7.04 2.38
CA PRO A 667 16.69 6.60 1.86
C PRO A 667 16.94 7.21 0.48
N LEU A 668 18.16 7.71 0.31
CA LEU A 668 18.71 8.14 -0.95
C LEU A 668 19.68 7.04 -1.41
N GLY A 669 19.49 6.50 -2.60
CA GLY A 669 20.48 5.65 -3.26
C GLY A 669 21.76 6.42 -3.58
N ALA A 670 22.78 5.74 -4.11
CA ALA A 670 24.04 6.45 -4.35
C ALA A 670 23.82 7.59 -5.35
N PRO A 671 24.32 8.79 -5.02
CA PRO A 671 24.26 9.91 -5.94
C PRO A 671 25.16 9.67 -7.15
N ASP A 672 26.22 8.87 -6.99
CA ASP A 672 27.23 8.61 -8.00
C ASP A 672 26.99 7.29 -8.73
N GLY A 673 27.34 7.26 -10.02
CA GLY A 673 27.19 6.10 -10.88
C GLY A 673 26.66 6.48 -12.26
N ASP A 674 27.24 5.87 -13.30
CA ASP A 674 26.82 6.10 -14.69
C ASP A 674 25.51 5.39 -15.04
N LYS A 675 25.11 4.39 -14.25
CA LYS A 675 23.83 3.72 -14.39
C LYS A 675 22.81 4.26 -13.40
N ARG A 676 21.59 4.47 -13.87
CA ARG A 676 20.45 5.01 -13.12
C ARG A 676 19.28 4.05 -13.18
N LEU A 677 18.45 4.09 -12.15
CA LEU A 677 17.30 3.20 -12.02
C LEU A 677 16.12 3.65 -12.88
N LEU A 678 15.43 2.64 -13.41
CA LEU A 678 14.16 2.70 -14.13
C LEU A 678 13.16 1.81 -13.41
N ARG A 679 11.93 2.30 -13.27
CA ARG A 679 10.84 1.64 -12.54
C ARG A 679 9.54 1.57 -13.35
N GLY A 680 8.59 0.75 -12.92
CA GLY A 680 7.22 0.69 -13.46
C GLY A 680 7.01 -0.16 -14.72
N GLY A 681 8.08 -0.47 -15.44
CA GLY A 681 7.97 -1.18 -16.72
C GLY A 681 7.32 -0.30 -17.79
N SER A 682 6.80 -0.85 -18.87
CA SER A 682 6.33 -0.08 -20.03
C SER A 682 5.36 -0.90 -20.87
N PHE A 683 4.77 -0.29 -21.91
CA PHE A 683 3.91 -0.96 -22.89
C PHE A 683 4.55 -2.19 -23.55
N MET A 684 5.88 -2.29 -23.54
CA MET A 684 6.63 -3.40 -24.14
C MET A 684 7.43 -4.24 -23.13
N SER A 685 7.28 -3.95 -21.83
CA SER A 685 7.96 -4.72 -20.79
C SER A 685 7.23 -6.03 -20.51
N ASP A 686 8.02 -7.06 -20.20
CA ASP A 686 7.48 -8.30 -19.66
C ASP A 686 6.95 -8.09 -18.25
N LEU A 687 6.07 -9.00 -17.81
CA LEU A 687 5.38 -8.93 -16.51
C LEU A 687 6.33 -8.80 -15.32
N ALA A 688 7.50 -9.44 -15.39
CA ALA A 688 8.52 -9.36 -14.35
C ALA A 688 9.00 -7.92 -14.09
N LEU A 689 8.96 -7.04 -15.11
CA LEU A 689 9.48 -5.67 -15.04
C LEU A 689 8.41 -4.62 -14.73
N VAL A 690 7.13 -4.99 -14.64
CA VAL A 690 6.04 -4.08 -14.27
C VAL A 690 5.58 -4.25 -12.82
N ARG A 691 6.14 -5.21 -12.07
CA ARG A 691 5.89 -5.36 -10.62
C ARG A 691 6.39 -4.13 -9.84
N SER A 692 5.77 -3.87 -8.70
CA SER A 692 6.08 -2.71 -7.84
C SER A 692 7.55 -2.66 -7.44
N ALA A 693 8.16 -3.83 -7.17
CA ALA A 693 9.54 -3.98 -6.71
C ALA A 693 10.57 -4.12 -7.84
N ALA A 694 10.14 -4.29 -9.10
CA ALA A 694 11.02 -4.68 -10.20
C ALA A 694 12.05 -3.60 -10.57
N ARG A 695 13.34 -3.94 -10.47
CA ARG A 695 14.47 -3.03 -10.70
C ARG A 695 15.02 -3.20 -12.10
N ARG A 696 15.19 -2.08 -12.83
CA ARG A 696 15.97 -2.04 -14.07
C ARG A 696 16.95 -0.89 -13.99
N GLU A 697 18.13 -1.06 -14.58
CA GLU A 697 19.12 0.00 -14.70
C GLU A 697 19.52 0.24 -16.15
N GLN A 698 19.85 1.48 -16.47
CA GLN A 698 20.45 1.86 -17.75
C GLN A 698 21.44 3.00 -17.58
N ASN A 699 22.32 3.18 -18.57
CA ASN A 699 23.24 4.32 -18.58
C ASN A 699 22.45 5.63 -18.54
N ARG A 700 22.90 6.62 -17.78
CA ARG A 700 22.22 7.92 -17.61
C ARG A 700 21.96 8.68 -18.91
N ASN A 701 22.72 8.40 -19.97
CA ASN A 701 22.57 9.02 -21.28
C ASN A 701 21.78 8.13 -22.27
N TYR A 702 21.32 6.95 -21.84
CA TYR A 702 20.51 6.06 -22.67
C TYR A 702 19.12 6.66 -22.89
N THR A 703 18.66 6.69 -24.14
CA THR A 703 17.29 7.07 -24.52
C THR A 703 16.58 5.87 -25.13
N HIS A 704 15.27 5.78 -24.92
CA HIS A 704 14.47 4.73 -25.54
C HIS A 704 13.00 5.14 -25.61
N ARG A 705 12.27 4.64 -26.61
CA ARG A 705 10.84 4.92 -26.82
C ARG A 705 9.89 4.40 -25.73
N ALA A 706 10.44 3.73 -24.73
CA ALA A 706 9.72 3.13 -23.62
C ALA A 706 10.21 3.67 -22.26
N ASN A 707 11.08 4.69 -22.28
CA ASN A 707 11.63 5.31 -21.07
C ASN A 707 11.20 6.78 -21.04
N GLY A 708 10.48 7.16 -20.00
CA GLY A 708 10.14 8.52 -19.66
C GLY A 708 10.50 8.80 -18.21
N PHE A 709 9.75 9.67 -17.55
CA PHE A 709 9.98 10.00 -16.16
C PHE A 709 8.76 10.70 -15.54
N ARG A 710 8.80 10.79 -14.22
CA ARG A 710 7.90 11.56 -13.38
C ARG A 710 8.73 12.46 -12.48
N VAL A 711 8.08 13.45 -11.88
CA VAL A 711 8.74 14.44 -11.03
C VAL A 711 8.14 14.46 -9.64
N VAL A 712 8.97 14.74 -8.65
CA VAL A 712 8.53 15.16 -7.31
C VAL A 712 8.78 16.65 -7.12
N CYS A 713 7.99 17.26 -6.27
CA CYS A 713 8.00 18.66 -5.91
C CYS A 713 8.44 18.83 -4.46
N GLU A 714 9.41 19.71 -4.23
CA GLU A 714 9.93 20.05 -2.91
C GLU A 714 9.62 21.51 -2.58
N PHE A 715 9.07 21.72 -1.39
CA PHE A 715 8.82 23.04 -0.83
C PHE A 715 9.95 23.40 0.13
N PRO A 716 10.28 24.69 0.29
CA PRO A 716 11.22 25.11 1.32
C PRO A 716 10.73 24.66 2.71
N MET A 717 11.62 24.08 3.50
CA MET A 717 11.41 23.89 4.94
C MET A 717 11.28 25.28 5.57
N GLU A 718 10.22 25.50 6.34
CA GLU A 718 9.98 26.77 7.07
C GLU A 718 10.86 26.90 8.31
#